data_AF-A0A4W5R621-F1
#
_entry.id   AF-A0A4W5R621-F1
#
_cell.length_a   1.000
_cell.length_b   1.000
_cell.length_c   1.000
_cell.angle_alpha   90.00
_cell.angle_beta   90.00
_cell.angle_gamma   90.00
#
_symmetry.space_group_name_H-M   'P 1'
#
loop_
_entity.id
_entity.type
_entity.pdbx_description
1 polymer ?
#
loop_
_entity_poly.entity_id
_entity_poly.type
_entity_poly.pdbx_seq_one_letter_code
_entity_poly.pdbx_strand_id
1 'polypeptide(L)'
;RVGGERRKEGEVKKREILLVSTFSLLLHFVFLTLLSSDWRDNSMARMLWAAVVLLLPLLGLCQFVLPPEWVPENYPATEVGAESFVTAYNTTAELVTYQNQEASWTYQTNITAHNSNKKVESDGLKQAFTEAWGKKAKETFSDNLVATFNATLQRRIKKINILGAANLPAGERNEYNVILSKMSEIYSTAKVCPKPDECWSLEPELTEIMANSRSYKTLLYAWEGWHNASGVPLKAEYPKFVELSNKAYKRDRGESQTFENDLEAIYKQVQPLYQNLHAFVRRKLYNHYGPKYINLKGPIPAHLLGNMWAQTWNNIYGMMIPFPSKPNVDVTDEMMAKNWNATYMFRVAEEFFTSLGLIKMPQEFWDKSMLEKPENREVVCHASAWDFYNRKDFRIKQCTTVNMQQLFTVHHEMGHIEYYLQYKDLPYSFRRGANPGFHEAIGDVMSLSVSTPKHLASIGLLPSATNDHESDINYLLKMALEKMAFLPFGYLIDQWRWSVFSGRTSPEQYNFVEGNWYLSSHQTTVLKSGESKPWTQVLEEAVGTDKMDASALMEYFGPIITWLEEQNAATNETLGWPDFNWVPPIPEGYPEDIGKPIADEVQAKKFLEEYNNTAEGVWNAYTEASWAYNTDINEENKQNMLQKNLDMSVHTLAYGIEARKYDTTDFQDGSVKRILKKLSDIERAGLPDEELKEYNNLLANMETKYSVAQVCRANGTCHPLDPDLQQIMAESRDYNELLFAWQGWRNASGRELRQDYKRYVQLANKAATLNGHSDNGAFWRSLYETPTFEEDLEHLWKELEPLYLNVHAYVRRSLYKKYGGKHINVRGPIPAHLLGNMWAQTWSGIMDLAIPYPDATQVDATPAMIAKGWNATRMFQESDNFFTSLGLLPMPPEFWAKSMLEKPKDGRNVVCHASAWDFYNRKDFRIKQCTVITMDDLITVHHEMGHVQYFLQYKDQPISFREGANPGFHEAIGDVLALSVATPKHLKEIGLLDVVEDNAESTINYLMSIALDKIAFLPFGYLMDQWRWKVFDGRISEEEYNKEWWNMRMKYQGLCPPVARTEQDFDPGAKFHIPANVPYVRYFVSFIIQFQFHQALCNAAGHVGPLHECDIYRSKEAGKLLGDVMKVGFSKPWPETMAMITGKPIMSAKPLVEYFKPLTDWLEAENNKNGEVRGWPEYDWKPQNLIESSPKGKVDFLGMSLDSAGAAAGQWVLLVLGLVLLVATILLGYKFKKSKRRNLSSSKLELK
;
A
#
# COMPACT_ATOMS: atom_id res chain seq x y z
N ARG A 1 40.30 39.64 45.29
CA ARG A 1 40.74 39.42 46.69
C ARG A 1 40.92 40.80 47.31
N VAL A 2 40.37 41.06 48.50
CA VAL A 2 40.41 42.36 49.23
C VAL A 2 39.50 43.49 48.68
N GLY A 3 38.67 44.00 49.61
CA GLY A 3 37.92 45.27 49.79
C GLY A 3 37.85 46.41 48.75
N GLY A 4 36.87 47.33 48.88
CA GLY A 4 35.75 47.34 49.84
C GLY A 4 35.13 48.73 50.12
N GLU A 5 33.88 48.72 50.64
CA GLU A 5 33.14 49.85 51.29
C GLU A 5 32.66 50.97 50.31
N ARG A 6 31.38 51.43 50.29
CA ARG A 6 30.57 52.18 51.30
C ARG A 6 31.21 53.54 51.65
N ARG A 7 30.54 54.71 51.72
CA ARG A 7 29.11 55.15 51.78
C ARG A 7 29.09 56.72 51.59
N LYS A 8 28.03 57.55 51.47
CA LYS A 8 26.53 57.50 51.46
C LYS A 8 26.00 58.90 50.99
N GLU A 9 24.83 59.00 50.31
CA GLU A 9 23.99 60.23 50.10
C GLU A 9 24.61 61.45 49.33
N GLY A 10 23.84 62.43 48.79
CA GLY A 10 22.39 62.54 48.59
C GLY A 10 21.92 63.89 47.98
N GLU A 11 20.98 63.83 47.04
CA GLU A 11 19.99 64.85 46.59
C GLU A 11 20.35 66.27 46.05
N VAL A 12 19.71 66.56 44.89
CA VAL A 12 18.91 67.77 44.54
C VAL A 12 19.51 68.96 43.75
N LYS A 13 18.67 69.43 42.80
CA LYS A 13 18.65 70.69 42.01
C LYS A 13 19.64 70.86 40.83
N LYS A 14 19.07 70.68 39.63
CA LYS A 14 18.90 71.71 38.56
C LYS A 14 19.49 73.11 38.93
N ARG A 15 20.15 73.84 38.01
CA ARG A 15 19.79 73.97 36.58
C ARG A 15 20.89 74.65 35.72
N GLU A 16 21.01 74.20 34.46
CA GLU A 16 21.26 74.98 33.22
C GLU A 16 22.56 75.83 33.02
N ILE A 17 22.90 76.01 31.73
CA ILE A 17 23.93 76.91 31.14
C ILE A 17 25.41 76.66 31.54
N LEU A 18 26.07 75.69 30.87
CA LEU A 18 27.30 75.96 30.06
C LEU A 18 27.74 74.73 29.21
N LEU A 19 26.96 74.30 28.21
CA LEU A 19 27.31 73.12 27.39
C LEU A 19 26.88 73.18 25.91
N VAL A 20 26.87 74.37 25.33
CA VAL A 20 26.46 74.60 23.92
C VAL A 20 27.66 74.80 22.97
N SER A 21 28.82 75.24 23.48
CA SER A 21 29.98 75.63 22.66
C SER A 21 30.87 74.49 22.17
N THR A 22 30.83 73.31 22.79
CA THR A 22 31.70 72.17 22.44
C THR A 22 31.05 71.13 21.51
N PHE A 23 29.72 70.96 21.58
CA PHE A 23 29.04 69.91 20.81
C PHE A 23 28.95 70.23 19.30
N SER A 24 28.80 71.51 18.95
CA SER A 24 28.74 71.98 17.55
C SER A 24 30.04 71.76 16.78
N LEU A 25 31.19 71.82 17.46
CA LEU A 25 32.51 71.58 16.86
C LEU A 25 32.71 70.10 16.49
N LEU A 26 32.21 69.16 17.30
CA LEU A 26 32.26 67.74 16.97
C LEU A 26 31.33 67.40 15.79
N LEU A 27 30.10 67.93 15.76
CA LEU A 27 29.19 67.68 14.63
C LEU A 27 29.72 68.26 13.30
N HIS A 28 30.36 69.43 13.31
CA HIS A 28 30.97 69.98 12.09
C HIS A 28 32.09 69.10 11.54
N PHE A 29 32.91 68.50 12.40
CA PHE A 29 33.99 67.60 11.96
C PHE A 29 33.45 66.28 11.36
N VAL A 30 32.34 65.77 11.89
CA VAL A 30 31.63 64.59 11.35
C VAL A 30 30.92 64.92 10.04
N PHE A 31 30.27 66.08 9.91
CA PHE A 31 29.63 66.48 8.65
C PHE A 31 30.63 66.73 7.51
N LEU A 32 31.78 67.35 7.80
CA LEU A 32 32.83 67.60 6.81
C LEU A 32 33.55 66.34 6.33
N THR A 33 33.51 65.24 7.09
CA THR A 33 34.10 63.94 6.70
C THR A 33 33.12 63.00 5.99
N LEU A 34 31.85 63.39 5.85
CA LEU A 34 30.78 62.63 5.17
C LEU A 34 30.40 63.17 3.78
N LEU A 35 31.12 64.19 3.28
CA LEU A 35 30.89 64.82 1.96
C LEU A 35 32.00 64.59 0.92
N SER A 36 32.96 63.69 1.20
CA SER A 36 33.87 63.12 0.21
C SER A 36 33.43 61.71 -0.20
N SER A 37 33.68 61.33 -1.45
CA SER A 37 33.20 60.10 -2.08
C SER A 37 33.76 58.79 -1.50
N ASP A 38 33.08 57.69 -1.85
CA ASP A 38 33.37 56.27 -1.57
C ASP A 38 33.23 55.79 -0.11
N TRP A 39 32.03 55.25 0.16
CA TRP A 39 31.70 54.46 1.35
C TRP A 39 31.06 53.12 0.95
N ARG A 40 31.87 52.08 0.71
CA ARG A 40 31.40 50.69 0.59
C ARG A 40 32.09 49.69 1.53
N ASP A 41 33.36 49.88 1.87
CA ASP A 41 34.13 48.95 2.70
C ASP A 41 34.69 49.59 3.99
N ASN A 42 33.85 49.70 5.03
CA ASN A 42 34.33 50.00 6.39
C ASN A 42 33.43 49.35 7.46
N SER A 43 33.99 48.38 8.18
CA SER A 43 33.27 47.58 9.20
C SER A 43 32.93 48.38 10.46
N MET A 44 33.72 49.41 10.80
CA MET A 44 33.54 50.18 12.05
C MET A 44 32.25 50.99 12.03
N ALA A 45 31.86 51.53 10.87
CA ALA A 45 30.59 52.23 10.72
C ALA A 45 29.37 51.31 10.89
N ARG A 46 29.45 50.05 10.44
CA ARG A 46 28.38 49.05 10.68
C ARG A 46 28.23 48.72 12.17
N MET A 47 29.32 48.63 12.93
CA MET A 47 29.24 48.46 14.39
C MET A 47 28.64 49.67 15.11
N LEU A 48 28.99 50.90 14.70
CA LEU A 48 28.39 52.12 15.27
C LEU A 48 26.89 52.26 14.91
N TRP A 49 26.50 51.90 13.68
CA TRP A 49 25.08 51.84 13.29
C TRP A 49 24.31 50.79 14.11
N ALA A 50 24.88 49.60 14.29
CA ALA A 50 24.29 48.56 15.13
C ALA A 50 24.14 49.02 16.59
N ALA A 51 25.13 49.72 17.16
CA ALA A 51 25.04 50.26 18.51
C ALA A 51 23.92 51.31 18.68
N VAL A 52 23.71 52.19 17.68
CA VAL A 52 22.61 53.15 17.68
C VAL A 52 21.25 52.45 17.55
N VAL A 53 21.12 51.48 16.65
CA VAL A 53 19.87 50.70 16.46
C VAL A 53 19.52 49.87 17.71
N LEU A 54 20.51 49.28 18.38
CA LEU A 54 20.32 48.49 19.61
C LEU A 54 19.96 49.33 20.85
N LEU A 55 20.16 50.66 20.82
CA LEU A 55 19.83 51.55 21.94
C LEU A 55 18.43 52.19 21.83
N LEU A 56 17.82 52.22 20.64
CA LEU A 56 16.47 52.76 20.44
C LEU A 56 15.36 52.05 21.24
N PRO A 57 15.35 50.71 21.42
CA PRO A 57 14.32 50.02 22.21
C PRO A 57 14.31 50.38 23.71
N LEU A 58 15.43 50.90 24.25
CA LEU A 58 15.62 51.14 25.68
C LEU A 58 15.08 52.48 26.19
N LEU A 59 14.56 53.34 25.31
CA LEU A 59 14.09 54.69 25.66
C LEU A 59 12.57 54.87 25.74
N GLY A 60 11.78 53.83 25.45
CA GLY A 60 10.31 53.85 25.66
C GLY A 60 9.52 54.82 24.76
N LEU A 61 10.11 55.32 23.68
CA LEU A 61 9.54 56.33 22.78
C LEU A 61 8.81 55.74 21.55
N CYS A 62 8.05 54.65 21.73
CA CYS A 62 7.07 54.21 20.73
C CYS A 62 5.76 55.01 20.87
N GLN A 63 5.78 56.27 20.44
CA GLN A 63 4.58 57.06 20.20
C GLN A 63 4.31 57.11 18.70
N PHE A 64 3.15 56.62 18.26
CA PHE A 64 2.66 56.79 16.90
C PHE A 64 2.22 58.24 16.71
N VAL A 65 3.17 59.11 16.32
CA VAL A 65 2.91 60.54 16.10
C VAL A 65 2.10 60.71 14.83
N LEU A 66 0.90 61.30 14.95
CA LEU A 66 0.08 61.66 13.81
C LEU A 66 0.70 62.84 13.05
N PRO A 67 0.61 62.86 11.70
CA PRO A 67 0.79 64.08 10.92
C PRO A 67 -0.12 65.21 11.45
N PRO A 68 0.33 66.47 11.53
CA PRO A 68 -0.47 67.58 12.03
C PRO A 68 -1.85 67.70 11.37
N GLU A 69 -1.92 67.46 10.06
CA GLU A 69 -3.13 67.45 9.23
C GLU A 69 -4.12 66.33 9.55
N TRP A 70 -3.76 65.34 10.38
CA TRP A 70 -4.65 64.27 10.85
C TRP A 70 -5.15 64.48 12.28
N VAL A 71 -4.67 65.50 12.99
CA VAL A 71 -5.10 65.85 14.35
C VAL A 71 -6.39 66.69 14.27
N PRO A 72 -7.42 66.41 15.09
CA PRO A 72 -8.64 67.20 15.04
C PRO A 72 -8.44 68.63 15.60
N GLU A 73 -8.94 69.61 14.85
CA GLU A 73 -9.00 71.01 15.27
C GLU A 73 -9.94 71.27 16.48
N ASN A 74 -10.11 72.53 16.86
CA ASN A 74 -11.07 72.96 17.88
C ASN A 74 -12.43 73.30 17.25
N TYR A 75 -13.47 72.58 17.64
CA TYR A 75 -14.84 72.76 17.16
C TYR A 75 -15.72 73.34 18.28
N PRO A 76 -16.73 74.17 17.97
CA PRO A 76 -17.66 74.67 18.98
C PRO A 76 -18.62 73.57 19.44
N ALA A 77 -18.93 73.53 20.75
CA ALA A 77 -19.87 72.57 21.35
C ALA A 77 -21.34 72.90 21.00
N THR A 78 -21.69 72.70 19.72
CA THR A 78 -23.00 73.01 19.11
C THR A 78 -23.32 71.97 18.02
N GLU A 79 -24.56 71.88 17.55
CA GLU A 79 -24.93 70.94 16.46
C GLU A 79 -24.14 71.23 15.17
N VAL A 80 -24.05 72.50 14.75
CA VAL A 80 -23.25 72.94 13.58
C VAL A 80 -21.75 72.63 13.76
N GLY A 81 -21.22 72.74 14.98
CA GLY A 81 -19.86 72.32 15.30
C GLY A 81 -19.66 70.80 15.22
N ALA A 82 -20.67 70.01 15.62
CA ALA A 82 -20.65 68.56 15.49
C ALA A 82 -20.78 68.10 14.03
N GLU A 83 -21.58 68.77 13.20
CA GLU A 83 -21.62 68.53 11.74
C GLU A 83 -20.28 68.86 11.08
N SER A 84 -19.65 69.97 11.47
CA SER A 84 -18.32 70.36 10.98
C SER A 84 -17.26 69.32 11.37
N PHE A 85 -17.24 68.91 12.64
CA PHE A 85 -16.36 67.86 13.17
C PHE A 85 -16.54 66.52 12.46
N VAL A 86 -17.78 66.06 12.27
CA VAL A 86 -18.09 64.82 11.57
C VAL A 86 -17.70 64.90 10.08
N THR A 87 -17.86 66.06 9.44
CA THR A 87 -17.46 66.26 8.04
C THR A 87 -15.95 66.15 7.88
N ALA A 88 -15.18 66.87 8.70
CA ALA A 88 -13.72 66.77 8.71
C ALA A 88 -13.24 65.34 9.06
N TYR A 89 -13.86 64.70 10.06
CA TYR A 89 -13.57 63.32 10.44
C TYR A 89 -13.72 62.36 9.26
N ASN A 90 -14.83 62.42 8.51
CA ASN A 90 -15.05 61.51 7.39
C ASN A 90 -13.94 61.66 6.32
N THR A 91 -13.56 62.89 5.95
CA THR A 91 -12.51 63.13 4.94
C THR A 91 -11.15 62.57 5.36
N THR A 92 -10.72 62.82 6.60
CA THR A 92 -9.43 62.30 7.09
C THR A 92 -9.50 60.80 7.34
N ALA A 93 -10.62 60.27 7.79
CA ALA A 93 -10.82 58.83 8.01
C ALA A 93 -10.82 58.03 6.69
N GLU A 94 -11.32 58.58 5.58
CA GLU A 94 -11.19 57.98 4.24
C GLU A 94 -9.69 57.79 3.88
N LEU A 95 -8.86 58.83 4.07
CA LEU A 95 -7.41 58.77 3.80
C LEU A 95 -6.65 57.81 4.72
N VAL A 96 -6.85 57.92 6.04
CA VAL A 96 -6.16 57.08 7.04
C VAL A 96 -6.55 55.61 6.90
N THR A 97 -7.82 55.33 6.58
CA THR A 97 -8.28 53.96 6.36
C THR A 97 -7.75 53.39 5.05
N TYR A 98 -7.71 54.16 3.95
CA TYR A 98 -7.07 53.73 2.69
C TYR A 98 -5.62 53.28 2.91
N GLN A 99 -4.81 54.07 3.62
CA GLN A 99 -3.39 53.74 3.84
C GLN A 99 -3.22 52.47 4.71
N ASN A 100 -4.03 52.32 5.76
CA ASN A 100 -4.04 51.11 6.57
C ASN A 100 -4.56 49.88 5.82
N GLN A 101 -5.47 50.08 4.87
CA GLN A 101 -6.02 49.01 4.05
C GLN A 101 -5.01 48.53 2.99
N GLU A 102 -4.25 49.44 2.38
CA GLU A 102 -3.10 49.11 1.52
C GLU A 102 -2.00 48.37 2.29
N ALA A 103 -1.66 48.81 3.51
CA ALA A 103 -0.67 48.12 4.36
C ALA A 103 -1.12 46.70 4.74
N SER A 104 -2.40 46.55 5.14
CA SER A 104 -2.99 45.25 5.48
C SER A 104 -3.06 44.32 4.26
N TRP A 105 -3.46 44.83 3.09
CA TRP A 105 -3.49 44.10 1.83
C TRP A 105 -2.09 43.65 1.40
N THR A 106 -1.09 44.53 1.52
CA THR A 106 0.31 44.22 1.18
C THR A 106 0.88 43.10 2.05
N TYR A 107 0.50 43.04 3.33
CA TYR A 107 0.86 41.92 4.20
C TYR A 107 0.08 40.64 3.84
N GLN A 108 -1.25 40.70 3.72
CA GLN A 108 -2.04 39.50 3.47
C GLN A 108 -1.79 38.85 2.10
N THR A 109 -1.36 39.63 1.11
CA THR A 109 -0.95 39.11 -0.21
C THR A 109 0.56 38.87 -0.33
N ASN A 110 1.37 39.16 0.68
CA ASN A 110 2.82 38.92 0.65
C ASN A 110 3.38 38.89 2.08
N ILE A 111 3.29 37.73 2.73
CA ILE A 111 3.68 37.56 4.14
C ILE A 111 5.20 37.63 4.27
N THR A 112 5.67 38.75 4.81
CA THR A 112 7.10 38.97 5.13
C THR A 112 7.20 39.80 6.41
N ALA A 113 8.31 39.66 7.16
CA ALA A 113 8.58 40.47 8.35
C ALA A 113 8.54 41.99 8.06
N HIS A 114 8.97 42.42 6.87
CA HIS A 114 8.89 43.82 6.43
C HIS A 114 7.44 44.30 6.29
N ASN A 115 6.59 43.52 5.64
CA ASN A 115 5.18 43.86 5.47
C ASN A 115 4.40 43.73 6.79
N SER A 116 4.76 42.77 7.65
CA SER A 116 4.22 42.60 9.01
C SER A 116 4.50 43.85 9.86
N ASN A 117 5.74 44.33 9.86
CA ASN A 117 6.12 45.57 10.56
C ASN A 117 5.36 46.80 10.03
N LYS A 118 5.27 46.97 8.70
CA LYS A 118 4.48 48.05 8.08
C LYS A 118 3.00 48.00 8.44
N LYS A 119 2.41 46.79 8.50
CA LYS A 119 1.02 46.61 8.95
C LYS A 119 0.87 47.03 10.41
N VAL A 120 1.74 46.56 11.31
CA VAL A 120 1.71 46.91 12.75
C VAL A 120 1.87 48.42 12.97
N GLU A 121 2.76 49.08 12.23
CA GLU A 121 2.95 50.54 12.22
C GLU A 121 1.67 51.27 11.78
N SER A 122 1.08 50.84 10.66
CA SER A 122 -0.12 51.47 10.09
C SER A 122 -1.37 51.22 10.95
N ASP A 123 -1.50 50.04 11.56
CA ASP A 123 -2.54 49.75 12.58
C ASP A 123 -2.36 50.68 13.79
N GLY A 124 -1.12 50.88 14.26
CA GLY A 124 -0.80 51.80 15.34
C GLY A 124 -1.17 53.26 15.04
N LEU A 125 -0.90 53.73 13.81
CA LEU A 125 -1.29 55.06 13.33
C LEU A 125 -2.81 55.22 13.22
N LYS A 126 -3.54 54.24 12.66
CA LYS A 126 -5.01 54.26 12.59
C LYS A 126 -5.65 54.24 13.98
N GLN A 127 -5.07 53.51 14.92
CA GLN A 127 -5.50 53.50 16.32
C GLN A 127 -5.19 54.82 17.03
N ALA A 128 -4.05 55.47 16.75
CA ALA A 128 -3.74 56.80 17.26
C ALA A 128 -4.70 57.88 16.69
N PHE A 129 -5.05 57.79 15.40
CA PHE A 129 -6.08 58.63 14.78
C PHE A 129 -7.45 58.43 15.47
N THR A 130 -7.85 57.18 15.66
CA THR A 130 -9.09 56.81 16.36
C THR A 130 -9.10 57.35 17.80
N GLU A 131 -7.98 57.23 18.52
CA GLU A 131 -7.80 57.80 19.87
C GLU A 131 -7.94 59.32 19.88
N ALA A 132 -7.28 60.03 18.96
CA ALA A 132 -7.29 61.49 18.91
C ALA A 132 -8.71 62.03 18.62
N TRP A 133 -9.38 61.50 17.60
CA TRP A 133 -10.74 61.94 17.23
C TRP A 133 -11.80 61.49 18.24
N GLY A 134 -11.72 60.26 18.75
CA GLY A 134 -12.66 59.77 19.77
C GLY A 134 -12.49 60.43 21.15
N LYS A 135 -11.27 60.85 21.52
CA LYS A 135 -11.06 61.75 22.68
C LYS A 135 -11.66 63.12 22.41
N LYS A 136 -11.35 63.73 21.27
CA LYS A 136 -11.84 65.07 20.93
C LYS A 136 -13.37 65.13 20.87
N ALA A 137 -14.01 64.08 20.39
CA ALA A 137 -15.47 63.93 20.43
C ALA A 137 -16.00 63.91 21.87
N LYS A 138 -15.44 63.06 22.75
CA LYS A 138 -15.81 62.97 24.18
C LYS A 138 -15.53 64.26 24.97
N GLU A 139 -14.49 65.02 24.60
CA GLU A 139 -14.14 66.32 25.19
C GLU A 139 -15.07 67.46 24.75
N THR A 140 -15.53 67.44 23.48
CA THR A 140 -16.23 68.57 22.84
C THR A 140 -17.75 68.40 22.84
N PHE A 141 -18.25 67.16 22.77
CA PHE A 141 -19.68 66.84 22.64
C PHE A 141 -20.10 65.85 23.74
N SER A 142 -20.58 66.37 24.86
CA SER A 142 -21.09 65.56 25.98
C SER A 142 -22.38 64.83 25.61
N ASP A 143 -22.66 63.69 26.24
CA ASP A 143 -23.83 62.85 25.90
C ASP A 143 -25.16 63.62 25.99
N ASN A 144 -25.28 64.55 26.94
CA ASN A 144 -26.46 65.42 27.08
C ASN A 144 -26.64 66.39 25.88
N LEU A 145 -25.55 66.87 25.28
CA LEU A 145 -25.59 67.71 24.07
C LEU A 145 -25.84 66.84 22.83
N VAL A 146 -25.18 65.68 22.75
CA VAL A 146 -25.36 64.70 21.68
C VAL A 146 -26.79 64.13 21.64
N ALA A 147 -27.51 64.16 22.77
CA ALA A 147 -28.93 63.81 22.86
C ALA A 147 -29.90 64.88 22.33
N THR A 148 -29.48 66.13 22.09
CA THR A 148 -30.33 67.15 21.45
C THR A 148 -30.18 67.21 19.93
N PHE A 149 -29.17 66.54 19.38
CA PHE A 149 -28.92 66.49 17.94
C PHE A 149 -29.92 65.58 17.22
N ASN A 150 -30.09 65.80 15.91
CA ASN A 150 -30.81 64.85 15.07
C ASN A 150 -30.21 63.43 15.15
N ALA A 151 -31.06 62.39 15.07
CA ALA A 151 -30.66 60.99 15.27
C ALA A 151 -29.53 60.51 14.33
N THR A 152 -29.42 61.10 13.15
CA THR A 152 -28.37 60.77 12.17
C THR A 152 -27.01 61.27 12.63
N LEU A 153 -26.93 62.53 13.10
CA LEU A 153 -25.71 63.10 13.67
C LEU A 153 -25.35 62.46 15.01
N GLN A 154 -26.34 62.22 15.88
CA GLN A 154 -26.18 61.47 17.12
C GLN A 154 -25.52 60.10 16.86
N ARG A 155 -26.01 59.34 15.87
CA ARG A 155 -25.43 58.04 15.46
C ARG A 155 -23.98 58.16 14.98
N ARG A 156 -23.63 59.23 14.28
CA ARG A 156 -22.24 59.46 13.82
C ARG A 156 -21.29 59.80 14.98
N ILE A 157 -21.68 60.70 15.89
CA ILE A 157 -20.87 61.01 17.08
C ILE A 157 -20.71 59.78 17.99
N LYS A 158 -21.79 59.04 18.27
CA LYS A 158 -21.72 57.79 19.06
C LYS A 158 -20.76 56.75 18.44
N LYS A 159 -20.71 56.62 17.10
CA LYS A 159 -19.74 55.74 16.43
C LYS A 159 -18.28 56.22 16.59
N ILE A 160 -18.00 57.52 16.53
CA ILE A 160 -16.65 58.09 16.70
C ILE A 160 -16.15 57.92 18.15
N ASN A 161 -17.06 57.82 19.11
CA ASN A 161 -16.73 57.59 20.52
C ASN A 161 -16.27 56.15 20.84
N ILE A 162 -16.40 55.18 19.91
CA ILE A 162 -15.93 53.79 20.10
C ILE A 162 -14.46 53.71 19.66
N LEU A 163 -13.59 53.22 20.55
CA LEU A 163 -12.12 53.26 20.39
C LEU A 163 -11.51 51.88 20.13
N GLY A 164 -12.12 50.80 20.62
CA GLY A 164 -11.61 49.43 20.54
C GLY A 164 -10.18 49.32 21.05
N ALA A 165 -9.26 48.75 20.25
CA ALA A 165 -7.83 48.65 20.56
C ALA A 165 -7.16 50.01 20.89
N ALA A 166 -7.71 51.14 20.43
CA ALA A 166 -7.22 52.47 20.78
C ALA A 166 -7.45 52.87 22.26
N ASN A 167 -8.24 52.10 23.03
CA ASN A 167 -8.32 52.23 24.48
C ASN A 167 -7.05 51.76 25.23
N LEU A 168 -6.15 51.01 24.58
CA LEU A 168 -4.89 50.53 25.17
C LEU A 168 -3.80 51.62 25.17
N PRO A 169 -2.92 51.68 26.19
CA PRO A 169 -1.66 52.43 26.14
C PRO A 169 -0.79 52.03 24.95
N ALA A 170 0.03 52.95 24.43
CA ALA A 170 0.79 52.74 23.18
C ALA A 170 1.67 51.47 23.15
N GLY A 171 2.30 51.10 24.28
CA GLY A 171 3.09 49.86 24.38
C GLY A 171 2.23 48.60 24.28
N GLU A 172 1.14 48.53 25.06
CA GLU A 172 0.18 47.41 25.05
C GLU A 172 -0.59 47.30 23.71
N ARG A 173 -0.81 48.44 23.05
CA ARG A 173 -1.36 48.53 21.70
C ARG A 173 -0.42 47.95 20.65
N ASN A 174 0.89 48.25 20.75
CA ASN A 174 1.89 47.63 19.89
C ASN A 174 2.01 46.12 20.15
N GLU A 175 2.01 45.70 21.42
CA GLU A 175 1.95 44.28 21.82
C GLU A 175 0.74 43.56 21.21
N TYR A 176 -0.46 44.15 21.32
CA TYR A 176 -1.69 43.63 20.72
C TYR A 176 -1.59 43.48 19.19
N ASN A 177 -1.08 44.50 18.49
CA ASN A 177 -0.92 44.46 17.03
C ASN A 177 0.12 43.41 16.59
N VAL A 178 1.24 43.28 17.33
CA VAL A 178 2.29 42.28 17.06
C VAL A 178 1.76 40.86 17.28
N ILE A 179 1.04 40.60 18.38
CA ILE A 179 0.43 39.30 18.66
C ILE A 179 -0.56 38.93 17.55
N LEU A 180 -1.44 39.85 17.15
CA LEU A 180 -2.40 39.61 16.08
C LEU A 180 -1.72 39.31 14.72
N SER A 181 -0.63 40.01 14.40
CA SER A 181 0.17 39.75 13.19
C SER A 181 0.85 38.37 13.26
N LYS A 182 1.47 38.03 14.40
CA LYS A 182 2.14 36.75 14.64
C LYS A 182 1.17 35.56 14.58
N MET A 183 -0.04 35.70 15.11
CA MET A 183 -1.09 34.68 14.99
C MET A 183 -1.50 34.47 13.52
N SER A 184 -1.66 35.55 12.75
CA SER A 184 -1.95 35.47 11.31
C SER A 184 -0.80 34.80 10.53
N GLU A 185 0.44 35.06 10.92
CA GLU A 185 1.65 34.48 10.33
C GLU A 185 1.70 32.97 10.58
N ILE A 186 1.61 32.53 11.85
CA ILE A 186 1.60 31.10 12.24
C ILE A 186 0.56 30.31 11.45
N TYR A 187 -0.70 30.78 11.40
CA TYR A 187 -1.78 30.08 10.71
C TYR A 187 -1.54 29.95 9.20
N SER A 188 -0.92 30.97 8.58
CA SER A 188 -0.76 31.05 7.13
C SER A 188 0.54 30.41 6.62
N THR A 189 1.53 30.17 7.49
CA THR A 189 2.84 29.60 7.12
C THR A 189 3.13 28.24 7.74
N ALA A 190 2.24 27.69 8.57
CA ALA A 190 2.33 26.30 9.02
C ALA A 190 2.30 25.33 7.82
N LYS A 191 2.98 24.18 7.95
CA LYS A 191 3.04 23.10 6.95
C LYS A 191 3.16 21.75 7.65
N VAL A 192 2.72 20.68 6.98
CA VAL A 192 2.74 19.30 7.47
C VAL A 192 3.70 18.49 6.62
N CYS A 193 4.77 17.97 7.22
CA CYS A 193 5.88 17.36 6.50
C CYS A 193 5.95 15.84 6.75
N PRO A 194 5.31 14.99 5.92
CA PRO A 194 5.47 13.53 5.98
C PRO A 194 6.92 13.08 5.75
N LYS A 195 7.73 13.86 5.03
CA LYS A 195 9.17 13.61 4.83
C LYS A 195 9.95 14.93 5.00
N PRO A 196 11.26 14.90 5.30
CA PRO A 196 12.05 16.12 5.47
C PRO A 196 12.02 17.07 4.26
N ASP A 197 11.93 16.52 3.05
CA ASP A 197 11.95 17.25 1.78
C ASP A 197 10.56 17.41 1.14
N GLU A 198 9.49 16.94 1.81
CA GLU A 198 8.12 16.92 1.27
C GLU A 198 7.15 17.46 2.34
N CYS A 199 6.62 18.66 2.11
CA CYS A 199 5.74 19.36 3.04
C CYS A 199 4.48 19.91 2.35
N TRP A 200 3.32 19.61 2.93
CA TRP A 200 2.02 20.07 2.47
C TRP A 200 1.63 21.38 3.19
N SER A 201 1.16 22.38 2.45
CA SER A 201 0.55 23.61 2.98
C SER A 201 -0.96 23.39 3.16
N LEU A 202 -1.66 24.31 3.82
CA LEU A 202 -3.12 24.25 3.91
C LEU A 202 -3.79 24.25 2.53
N GLU A 203 -3.38 25.20 1.68
CA GLU A 203 -3.87 25.36 0.31
C GLU A 203 -2.72 25.28 -0.70
N PRO A 204 -2.79 24.43 -1.75
CA PRO A 204 -3.87 23.47 -2.01
C PRO A 204 -3.73 22.13 -1.26
N GLU A 205 -2.51 21.75 -0.84
CA GLU A 205 -2.17 20.33 -0.68
C GLU A 205 -2.99 19.59 0.40
N LEU A 206 -3.14 20.18 1.59
CA LEU A 206 -3.94 19.56 2.66
C LEU A 206 -5.44 19.62 2.36
N THR A 207 -5.96 20.70 1.77
CA THR A 207 -7.36 20.79 1.35
C THR A 207 -7.70 19.75 0.28
N GLU A 208 -6.82 19.49 -0.68
CA GLU A 208 -6.97 18.41 -1.67
C GLU A 208 -6.88 17.01 -1.05
N ILE A 209 -5.94 16.79 -0.13
CA ILE A 209 -5.84 15.51 0.61
C ILE A 209 -7.13 15.24 1.40
N MET A 210 -7.64 16.25 2.12
CA MET A 210 -8.90 16.12 2.87
C MET A 210 -10.09 15.89 1.94
N ALA A 211 -10.18 16.61 0.81
CA ALA A 211 -11.29 16.47 -0.11
C ALA A 211 -11.33 15.08 -0.79
N ASN A 212 -10.19 14.60 -1.27
CA ASN A 212 -10.11 13.47 -2.20
C ASN A 212 -9.70 12.15 -1.54
N SER A 213 -8.87 12.15 -0.49
CA SER A 213 -8.41 10.91 0.14
C SER A 213 -9.52 10.21 0.91
N ARG A 214 -9.51 8.88 0.90
CA ARG A 214 -10.33 8.03 1.78
C ARG A 214 -9.48 7.14 2.70
N SER A 215 -8.16 7.28 2.69
CA SER A 215 -7.27 6.60 3.63
C SER A 215 -7.44 7.15 5.05
N TYR A 216 -7.88 6.31 5.98
CA TYR A 216 -8.03 6.67 7.39
C TYR A 216 -6.70 7.18 7.97
N LYS A 217 -5.59 6.45 7.73
CA LYS A 217 -4.23 6.85 8.15
C LYS A 217 -3.84 8.23 7.61
N THR A 218 -4.04 8.48 6.31
CA THR A 218 -3.61 9.73 5.66
C THR A 218 -4.46 10.92 6.10
N LEU A 219 -5.79 10.76 6.19
CA LEU A 219 -6.70 11.80 6.68
C LEU A 219 -6.41 12.16 8.13
N LEU A 220 -6.18 11.16 9.00
CA LEU A 220 -5.80 11.40 10.39
C LEU A 220 -4.49 12.19 10.50
N TYR A 221 -3.46 11.82 9.73
CA TYR A 221 -2.17 12.53 9.75
C TYR A 221 -2.26 13.96 9.20
N ALA A 222 -2.97 14.17 8.09
CA ALA A 222 -3.18 15.50 7.52
C ALA A 222 -3.90 16.42 8.53
N TRP A 223 -4.94 15.90 9.19
CA TRP A 223 -5.73 16.61 10.18
C TRP A 223 -4.94 16.88 11.47
N GLU A 224 -4.34 15.86 12.09
CA GLU A 224 -3.56 15.99 13.32
C GLU A 224 -2.31 16.86 13.11
N GLY A 225 -1.59 16.61 12.02
CA GLY A 225 -0.40 17.37 11.64
C GLY A 225 -0.70 18.86 11.50
N TRP A 226 -1.80 19.23 10.83
CA TRP A 226 -2.18 20.63 10.68
C TRP A 226 -2.52 21.28 12.03
N HIS A 227 -3.38 20.64 12.83
CA HIS A 227 -3.78 21.16 14.13
C HIS A 227 -2.61 21.28 15.12
N ASN A 228 -1.61 20.39 15.03
CA ASN A 228 -0.38 20.50 15.79
C ASN A 228 0.53 21.63 15.28
N ALA A 229 0.73 21.74 13.97
CA ALA A 229 1.60 22.76 13.36
C ALA A 229 1.07 24.20 13.55
N SER A 230 -0.24 24.43 13.42
CA SER A 230 -0.84 25.75 13.57
C SER A 230 -1.35 26.01 15.00
N GLY A 231 -2.06 25.04 15.61
CA GLY A 231 -2.80 25.24 16.85
C GLY A 231 -1.94 25.31 18.10
N VAL A 232 -0.88 24.49 18.20
CA VAL A 232 -0.01 24.47 19.38
C VAL A 232 0.76 25.80 19.56
N PRO A 233 1.37 26.41 18.51
CA PRO A 233 1.98 27.73 18.64
C PRO A 233 0.94 28.84 18.89
N LEU A 234 -0.24 28.79 18.27
CA LEU A 234 -1.31 29.77 18.51
C LEU A 234 -1.79 29.78 19.97
N LYS A 235 -1.86 28.60 20.62
CA LYS A 235 -2.31 28.48 22.01
C LYS A 235 -1.42 29.24 23.01
N ALA A 236 -0.15 29.46 22.70
CA ALA A 236 0.77 30.25 23.54
C ALA A 236 0.45 31.75 23.53
N GLU A 237 0.01 32.29 22.39
CA GLU A 237 -0.26 33.73 22.22
C GLU A 237 -1.68 34.12 22.69
N TYR A 238 -2.66 33.21 22.52
CA TYR A 238 -4.08 33.50 22.71
C TYR A 238 -4.46 34.04 24.10
N PRO A 239 -3.92 33.56 25.24
CA PRO A 239 -4.24 34.10 26.56
C PRO A 239 -3.89 35.58 26.70
N LYS A 240 -2.75 36.02 26.12
CA LYS A 240 -2.34 37.43 26.15
C LYS A 240 -3.17 38.28 25.19
N PHE A 241 -3.54 37.74 24.03
CA PHE A 241 -4.50 38.36 23.13
C PHE A 241 -5.86 38.59 23.82
N VAL A 242 -6.36 37.62 24.58
CA VAL A 242 -7.63 37.73 25.35
C VAL A 242 -7.52 38.77 26.46
N GLU A 243 -6.41 38.81 27.22
CA GLU A 243 -6.16 39.83 28.25
C GLU A 243 -6.23 41.25 27.66
N LEU A 244 -5.47 41.50 26.58
CA LEU A 244 -5.38 42.80 25.93
C LEU A 244 -6.71 43.19 25.25
N SER A 245 -7.40 42.23 24.61
CA SER A 245 -8.74 42.45 24.03
C SER A 245 -9.74 42.88 25.09
N ASN A 246 -9.84 42.14 26.19
CA ASN A 246 -10.75 42.47 27.29
C ASN A 246 -10.41 43.82 27.92
N LYS A 247 -9.12 44.16 28.04
CA LYS A 247 -8.67 45.47 28.54
C LYS A 247 -9.01 46.63 27.59
N ALA A 248 -9.00 46.38 26.28
CA ALA A 248 -9.38 47.35 25.26
C ALA A 248 -10.90 47.61 25.23
N TYR A 249 -11.71 46.57 25.03
CA TYR A 249 -13.14 46.72 24.74
C TYR A 249 -14.01 46.98 25.98
N LYS A 250 -13.56 46.62 27.20
CA LYS A 250 -14.30 46.88 28.47
C LYS A 250 -14.59 48.36 28.76
N ARG A 251 -13.98 49.29 28.02
CA ARG A 251 -14.23 50.74 28.10
C ARG A 251 -15.31 51.24 27.14
N ASP A 252 -15.64 50.47 26.10
CA ASP A 252 -16.66 50.81 25.11
C ASP A 252 -17.92 49.97 25.39
N ARG A 253 -18.77 50.43 26.31
CA ARG A 253 -19.97 49.68 26.72
C ARG A 253 -21.04 49.69 25.63
N GLY A 254 -21.45 48.49 25.21
CA GLY A 254 -22.60 48.23 24.36
C GLY A 254 -22.91 46.74 24.40
N GLU A 255 -23.66 46.31 25.41
CA GLU A 255 -24.11 44.92 25.53
C GLU A 255 -25.42 44.76 24.73
N SER A 256 -25.48 43.71 23.91
CA SER A 256 -26.73 43.16 23.38
C SER A 256 -27.11 41.92 24.19
N GLN A 257 -28.41 41.60 24.19
CA GLN A 257 -29.01 41.12 25.43
C GLN A 257 -30.14 40.11 25.25
N THR A 258 -30.86 40.16 24.13
CA THR A 258 -31.56 38.99 23.55
C THR A 258 -30.68 37.74 23.42
N PHE A 259 -29.44 37.99 22.97
CA PHE A 259 -28.95 37.33 21.76
C PHE A 259 -28.47 35.88 21.93
N GLU A 260 -27.83 35.54 23.06
CA GLU A 260 -27.43 34.14 23.34
C GLU A 260 -28.69 33.23 23.43
N ASN A 261 -29.82 33.73 23.92
CA ASN A 261 -31.07 32.97 24.02
C ASN A 261 -31.81 32.88 22.69
N ASP A 262 -31.78 33.95 21.89
CA ASP A 262 -32.42 33.98 20.57
C ASP A 262 -31.78 32.94 19.63
N LEU A 263 -30.45 32.83 19.64
CA LEU A 263 -29.70 31.82 18.85
C LEU A 263 -29.94 30.38 19.34
N GLU A 264 -29.97 30.18 20.66
CA GLU A 264 -30.28 28.88 21.29
C GLU A 264 -31.71 28.38 20.98
N ALA A 265 -32.65 29.29 20.71
CA ALA A 265 -33.99 28.96 20.26
C ALA A 265 -34.01 28.54 18.77
N ILE A 266 -33.28 29.26 17.91
CA ILE A 266 -33.15 28.96 16.47
C ILE A 266 -32.46 27.60 16.26
N TYR A 267 -31.37 27.32 16.99
CA TYR A 267 -30.64 26.06 16.88
C TYR A 267 -31.54 24.82 17.14
N LYS A 268 -32.48 24.91 18.09
CA LYS A 268 -33.43 23.84 18.40
C LYS A 268 -34.44 23.55 17.28
N GLN A 269 -34.75 24.53 16.43
CA GLN A 269 -35.58 24.31 15.25
C GLN A 269 -34.83 23.49 14.18
N VAL A 270 -33.52 23.70 14.07
CA VAL A 270 -32.63 23.05 13.08
C VAL A 270 -32.16 21.66 13.52
N GLN A 271 -32.07 21.42 14.83
CA GLN A 271 -31.55 20.19 15.44
C GLN A 271 -32.07 18.86 14.83
N PRO A 272 -33.37 18.67 14.50
CA PRO A 272 -33.87 17.40 13.97
C PRO A 272 -33.29 17.01 12.60
N LEU A 273 -33.10 17.99 11.71
CA LEU A 273 -32.46 17.78 10.39
C LEU A 273 -30.99 17.41 10.57
N TYR A 274 -30.25 18.13 11.40
CA TYR A 274 -28.84 17.83 11.66
C TYR A 274 -28.63 16.43 12.27
N GLN A 275 -29.49 16.01 13.21
CA GLN A 275 -29.43 14.67 13.81
C GLN A 275 -29.71 13.55 12.79
N ASN A 276 -30.66 13.76 11.88
CA ASN A 276 -30.96 12.82 10.79
C ASN A 276 -29.81 12.74 9.77
N LEU A 277 -29.24 13.88 9.37
CA LEU A 277 -28.09 13.95 8.47
C LEU A 277 -26.86 13.25 9.07
N HIS A 278 -26.54 13.53 10.33
CA HIS A 278 -25.42 12.90 11.05
C HIS A 278 -25.59 11.37 11.15
N ALA A 279 -26.80 10.88 11.43
CA ALA A 279 -27.06 9.44 11.50
C ALA A 279 -26.79 8.73 10.16
N PHE A 280 -27.34 9.27 9.07
CA PHE A 280 -27.15 8.75 7.71
C PHE A 280 -25.67 8.75 7.29
N VAL A 281 -24.96 9.87 7.50
CA VAL A 281 -23.53 10.00 7.18
C VAL A 281 -22.70 9.00 7.97
N ARG A 282 -22.99 8.83 9.27
CA ARG A 282 -22.29 7.85 10.12
C ARG A 282 -22.52 6.41 9.65
N ARG A 283 -23.73 6.05 9.19
CA ARG A 283 -23.99 4.72 8.58
C ARG A 283 -23.20 4.54 7.28
N LYS A 284 -23.18 5.52 6.38
CA LYS A 284 -22.40 5.45 5.14
C LYS A 284 -20.90 5.30 5.41
N LEU A 285 -20.36 6.04 6.37
CA LEU A 285 -18.97 5.89 6.83
C LEU A 285 -18.72 4.53 7.49
N TYR A 286 -19.65 4.01 8.30
CA TYR A 286 -19.54 2.65 8.89
C TYR A 286 -19.45 1.57 7.83
N ASN A 287 -20.23 1.69 6.74
CA ASN A 287 -20.21 0.72 5.64
C ASN A 287 -18.90 0.75 4.83
N HIS A 288 -18.09 1.82 4.93
CA HIS A 288 -16.81 1.97 4.24
C HIS A 288 -15.62 1.65 5.15
N TYR A 289 -15.57 2.22 6.36
CA TYR A 289 -14.47 2.08 7.32
C TYR A 289 -14.65 0.96 8.35
N GLY A 290 -15.84 0.36 8.42
CA GLY A 290 -16.16 -0.75 9.31
C GLY A 290 -16.26 -0.39 10.80
N PRO A 291 -16.62 -1.38 11.64
CA PRO A 291 -16.82 -1.19 13.09
C PRO A 291 -15.55 -0.85 13.88
N LYS A 292 -14.34 -1.01 13.29
CA LYS A 292 -13.07 -0.64 13.92
C LYS A 292 -12.95 0.88 14.08
N TYR A 293 -13.36 1.63 13.07
CA TYR A 293 -13.13 3.07 12.97
C TYR A 293 -14.41 3.92 13.02
N ILE A 294 -15.60 3.30 13.09
CA ILE A 294 -16.90 3.98 13.28
C ILE A 294 -17.77 3.22 14.28
N ASN A 295 -18.24 3.88 15.34
CA ASN A 295 -19.32 3.40 16.19
C ASN A 295 -20.65 4.03 15.77
N LEU A 296 -21.66 3.21 15.44
CA LEU A 296 -23.01 3.64 15.06
C LEU A 296 -23.81 4.36 16.15
N LYS A 297 -23.28 4.45 17.38
CA LYS A 297 -23.81 5.23 18.50
C LYS A 297 -22.86 6.34 18.98
N GLY A 298 -21.66 6.42 18.41
CA GLY A 298 -20.65 7.43 18.75
C GLY A 298 -20.73 8.67 17.87
N PRO A 299 -19.86 9.67 18.14
CA PRO A 299 -19.61 10.78 17.22
C PRO A 299 -18.90 10.31 15.94
N ILE A 300 -18.96 11.10 14.87
CA ILE A 300 -18.17 10.86 13.65
C ILE A 300 -16.74 11.43 13.85
N PRO A 301 -15.66 10.68 13.50
CA PRO A 301 -14.30 11.22 13.52
C PRO A 301 -14.12 12.37 12.51
N ALA A 302 -13.74 13.55 12.99
CA ALA A 302 -13.72 14.79 12.19
C ALA A 302 -12.90 14.70 10.90
N HIS A 303 -11.76 14.01 10.93
CA HIS A 303 -10.88 13.86 9.77
C HIS A 303 -11.52 13.08 8.59
N LEU A 304 -12.60 12.31 8.83
CA LEU A 304 -13.31 11.56 7.79
C LEU A 304 -14.41 12.37 7.08
N LEU A 305 -14.61 13.64 7.46
CA LEU A 305 -15.67 14.49 6.94
C LEU A 305 -15.27 15.35 5.72
N GLY A 306 -14.06 15.17 5.20
CA GLY A 306 -13.62 15.75 3.92
C GLY A 306 -13.22 17.23 3.96
N ASN A 307 -13.14 17.82 5.15
CA ASN A 307 -12.82 19.23 5.39
C ASN A 307 -11.93 19.33 6.64
N MET A 308 -10.92 20.22 6.62
CA MET A 308 -9.94 20.35 7.72
C MET A 308 -10.59 20.61 9.09
N TRP A 309 -11.67 21.39 9.16
CA TRP A 309 -12.39 21.68 10.40
C TRP A 309 -13.66 20.85 10.58
N ALA A 310 -13.94 19.92 9.66
CA ALA A 310 -15.22 19.21 9.53
C ALA A 310 -16.47 20.13 9.48
N GLN A 311 -16.29 21.40 9.09
CA GLN A 311 -17.35 22.42 9.10
C GLN A 311 -18.31 22.30 7.90
N THR A 312 -17.90 21.63 6.82
CA THR A 312 -18.75 21.20 5.70
C THR A 312 -18.38 19.77 5.31
N TRP A 313 -19.37 18.98 4.89
CA TRP A 313 -19.24 17.55 4.56
C TRP A 313 -19.49 17.27 3.07
N ASN A 314 -19.54 18.32 2.24
CA ASN A 314 -19.81 18.25 0.80
C ASN A 314 -18.79 17.36 0.06
N ASN A 315 -17.52 17.37 0.47
CA ASN A 315 -16.45 16.63 -0.20
C ASN A 315 -16.57 15.10 -0.08
N ILE A 316 -17.35 14.58 0.88
CA ILE A 316 -17.64 13.13 0.97
C ILE A 316 -18.94 12.73 0.26
N TYR A 317 -19.61 13.65 -0.45
CA TYR A 317 -20.89 13.41 -1.13
C TYR A 317 -20.86 12.18 -2.06
N GLY A 318 -19.73 11.87 -2.70
CA GLY A 318 -19.58 10.68 -3.55
C GLY A 318 -19.87 9.34 -2.84
N MET A 319 -19.69 9.27 -1.52
CA MET A 319 -20.09 8.09 -0.70
C MET A 319 -21.56 8.17 -0.24
N MET A 320 -22.14 9.37 -0.26
CA MET A 320 -23.46 9.68 0.28
C MET A 320 -24.59 9.55 -0.75
N ILE A 321 -24.28 9.61 -2.05
CA ILE A 321 -25.24 9.69 -3.17
C ILE A 321 -26.47 8.76 -2.95
N PRO A 322 -27.69 9.33 -2.85
CA PRO A 322 -28.94 8.60 -2.76
C PRO A 322 -29.24 7.76 -4.01
N PHE A 323 -29.16 8.38 -5.19
CA PHE A 323 -29.54 7.78 -6.47
C PHE A 323 -28.39 7.90 -7.50
N PRO A 324 -27.42 6.95 -7.52
CA PRO A 324 -26.23 7.03 -8.38
C PRO A 324 -26.49 6.94 -9.89
N SER A 325 -27.70 6.54 -10.30
CA SER A 325 -28.16 6.49 -11.70
C SER A 325 -28.73 7.81 -12.20
N LYS A 326 -28.85 8.83 -11.34
CA LYS A 326 -29.35 10.18 -11.67
C LYS A 326 -28.19 11.17 -11.80
N PRO A 327 -28.37 12.30 -12.49
CA PRO A 327 -27.35 13.34 -12.57
C PRO A 327 -26.86 13.75 -11.18
N ASN A 328 -25.56 13.61 -10.94
CA ASN A 328 -24.90 14.29 -9.83
C ASN A 328 -24.77 15.77 -10.21
N VAL A 329 -25.15 16.66 -9.30
CA VAL A 329 -24.88 18.09 -9.44
C VAL A 329 -23.44 18.38 -8.99
N ASP A 330 -22.46 17.77 -9.68
CA ASP A 330 -21.07 18.21 -9.66
C ASP A 330 -20.59 18.50 -11.09
N VAL A 331 -20.03 19.68 -11.26
CA VAL A 331 -19.64 20.25 -12.56
C VAL A 331 -18.13 20.47 -12.65
N THR A 332 -17.35 19.98 -11.68
CA THR A 332 -15.89 20.14 -11.61
C THR A 332 -15.19 19.56 -12.85
N ASP A 333 -15.52 18.32 -13.23
CA ASP A 333 -14.95 17.68 -14.43
C ASP A 333 -15.33 18.42 -15.72
N GLU A 334 -16.55 18.96 -15.81
CA GLU A 334 -17.02 19.71 -16.98
C GLU A 334 -16.35 21.10 -17.07
N MET A 335 -16.10 21.78 -15.95
CA MET A 335 -15.31 23.02 -15.91
C MET A 335 -13.85 22.77 -16.34
N MET A 336 -13.25 21.66 -15.89
CA MET A 336 -11.91 21.25 -16.32
C MET A 336 -11.88 20.90 -17.81
N ALA A 337 -12.86 20.13 -18.32
CA ALA A 337 -12.99 19.80 -19.74
C ALA A 337 -13.18 21.05 -20.63
N LYS A 338 -13.89 22.07 -20.14
CA LYS A 338 -14.01 23.38 -20.78
C LYS A 338 -12.79 24.31 -20.58
N ASN A 339 -11.73 23.87 -19.90
CA ASN A 339 -10.52 24.65 -19.61
C ASN A 339 -10.80 25.96 -18.86
N TRP A 340 -11.69 25.92 -17.86
CA TRP A 340 -11.93 27.07 -16.98
C TRP A 340 -10.69 27.40 -16.12
N ASN A 341 -10.57 28.66 -15.71
CA ASN A 341 -9.61 29.16 -14.72
C ASN A 341 -10.33 30.09 -13.73
N ALA A 342 -9.67 30.54 -12.65
CA ALA A 342 -10.37 31.34 -11.64
C ALA A 342 -10.87 32.67 -12.23
N THR A 343 -10.05 33.34 -13.04
CA THR A 343 -10.45 34.60 -13.71
C THR A 343 -11.75 34.43 -14.51
N TYR A 344 -11.95 33.29 -15.16
CA TYR A 344 -13.20 32.96 -15.84
C TYR A 344 -14.37 32.70 -14.87
N MET A 345 -14.14 32.00 -13.75
CA MET A 345 -15.16 31.80 -12.69
C MET A 345 -15.64 33.15 -12.12
N PHE A 346 -14.74 34.10 -11.88
CA PHE A 346 -15.10 35.46 -11.47
C PHE A 346 -15.86 36.23 -12.57
N ARG A 347 -15.63 35.95 -13.87
CA ARG A 347 -16.41 36.56 -14.98
C ARG A 347 -17.83 36.01 -15.06
N VAL A 348 -18.01 34.69 -14.88
CA VAL A 348 -19.34 34.06 -14.81
C VAL A 348 -20.15 34.66 -13.64
N ALA A 349 -19.50 34.93 -12.50
CA ALA A 349 -20.12 35.65 -11.38
C ALA A 349 -20.46 37.12 -11.72
N GLU A 350 -19.57 37.87 -12.38
CA GLU A 350 -19.88 39.23 -12.88
C GLU A 350 -21.10 39.24 -13.82
N GLU A 351 -21.22 38.24 -14.70
CA GLU A 351 -22.37 38.05 -15.59
C GLU A 351 -23.65 37.69 -14.80
N PHE A 352 -23.55 36.85 -13.76
CA PHE A 352 -24.68 36.55 -12.87
C PHE A 352 -25.21 37.83 -12.19
N PHE A 353 -24.37 38.61 -11.51
CA PHE A 353 -24.80 39.84 -10.82
C PHE A 353 -25.34 40.89 -11.79
N THR A 354 -24.68 41.10 -12.93
CA THR A 354 -25.17 42.08 -13.93
C THR A 354 -26.45 41.63 -14.62
N SER A 355 -26.75 40.32 -14.71
CA SER A 355 -28.06 39.81 -15.17
C SER A 355 -29.22 40.19 -14.25
N LEU A 356 -28.95 40.41 -12.95
CA LEU A 356 -29.89 40.91 -11.96
C LEU A 356 -30.02 42.45 -11.96
N GLY A 357 -29.27 43.14 -12.83
CA GLY A 357 -29.25 44.60 -12.93
C GLY A 357 -28.31 45.30 -11.92
N LEU A 358 -27.37 44.57 -11.33
CA LEU A 358 -26.42 45.08 -10.33
C LEU A 358 -25.17 45.73 -10.97
N ILE A 359 -24.24 46.22 -10.15
CA ILE A 359 -23.20 47.17 -10.58
C ILE A 359 -21.95 46.42 -11.03
N LYS A 360 -21.75 46.35 -12.36
CA LYS A 360 -20.55 45.76 -12.97
C LYS A 360 -19.26 46.19 -12.26
N MET A 361 -18.39 45.21 -11.97
CA MET A 361 -17.16 45.40 -11.22
C MET A 361 -16.26 46.48 -11.84
N PRO A 362 -15.64 47.37 -11.03
CA PRO A 362 -14.74 48.41 -11.51
C PRO A 362 -13.46 47.81 -12.10
N GLN A 363 -12.74 48.57 -12.93
CA GLN A 363 -11.48 48.08 -13.51
C GLN A 363 -10.42 47.82 -12.43
N GLU A 364 -10.39 48.65 -11.39
CA GLU A 364 -9.51 48.48 -10.23
C GLU A 364 -9.70 47.14 -9.49
N PHE A 365 -10.90 46.52 -9.56
CA PHE A 365 -11.12 45.18 -9.02
C PHE A 365 -10.34 44.13 -9.82
N TRP A 366 -10.44 44.17 -11.15
CA TRP A 366 -9.76 43.24 -12.05
C TRP A 366 -8.24 43.44 -12.07
N ASP A 367 -7.77 44.68 -11.98
CA ASP A 367 -6.34 45.02 -12.03
C ASP A 367 -5.59 44.71 -10.72
N LYS A 368 -6.29 44.59 -9.58
CA LYS A 368 -5.65 44.54 -8.25
C LYS A 368 -6.05 43.37 -7.34
N SER A 369 -7.13 42.65 -7.64
CA SER A 369 -7.54 41.48 -6.85
C SER A 369 -6.54 40.33 -6.94
N MET A 370 -6.49 39.49 -5.91
CA MET A 370 -5.72 38.25 -5.91
C MET A 370 -6.72 37.10 -6.05
N LEU A 371 -6.93 36.65 -7.29
CA LEU A 371 -7.93 35.61 -7.61
C LEU A 371 -7.35 34.18 -7.51
N GLU A 372 -6.03 34.02 -7.57
CA GLU A 372 -5.29 32.75 -7.56
C GLU A 372 -4.06 32.86 -6.63
N LYS A 373 -3.56 31.73 -6.11
CA LYS A 373 -2.38 31.70 -5.23
C LYS A 373 -1.09 31.93 -6.05
N PRO A 374 -0.26 32.95 -5.73
CA PRO A 374 1.02 33.14 -6.41
C PRO A 374 2.07 32.12 -5.93
N GLU A 375 2.73 31.42 -6.85
CA GLU A 375 3.74 30.38 -6.52
C GLU A 375 4.95 30.90 -5.71
N ASN A 376 5.27 32.20 -5.84
CA ASN A 376 6.54 32.76 -5.37
C ASN A 376 6.48 33.53 -4.04
N ARG A 377 5.35 33.51 -3.32
CA ARG A 377 5.18 34.19 -2.02
C ARG A 377 4.06 33.55 -1.19
N GLU A 378 4.24 33.50 0.13
CA GLU A 378 3.19 33.07 1.04
C GLU A 378 2.12 34.16 1.22
N VAL A 379 0.85 33.73 1.30
CA VAL A 379 -0.34 34.61 1.32
C VAL A 379 -1.40 34.06 2.28
N VAL A 380 -2.27 34.92 2.80
CA VAL A 380 -3.40 34.51 3.64
C VAL A 380 -4.54 34.03 2.73
N CYS A 381 -4.58 32.73 2.41
CA CYS A 381 -5.50 32.18 1.40
C CYS A 381 -7.00 32.23 1.70
N HIS A 382 -7.42 32.47 2.95
CA HIS A 382 -8.83 32.61 3.31
C HIS A 382 -9.50 33.75 2.52
N ALA A 383 -10.60 33.41 1.83
CA ALA A 383 -11.38 34.31 0.99
C ALA A 383 -11.80 35.59 1.75
N SER A 384 -11.84 36.72 1.05
CA SER A 384 -12.30 38.01 1.60
C SER A 384 -12.42 39.11 0.55
N ALA A 385 -13.55 39.81 0.58
CA ALA A 385 -13.82 41.08 -0.09
C ALA A 385 -13.39 42.31 0.74
N TRP A 386 -12.94 43.37 0.07
CA TRP A 386 -12.39 44.58 0.71
C TRP A 386 -12.86 45.88 0.05
N ASP A 387 -13.33 46.85 0.84
CA ASP A 387 -13.46 48.28 0.48
C ASP A 387 -12.18 49.03 0.94
N PHE A 388 -11.49 49.73 0.04
CA PHE A 388 -10.32 50.57 0.37
C PHE A 388 -10.71 51.99 0.81
N TYR A 389 -12.00 52.23 1.00
CA TYR A 389 -12.66 53.45 1.47
C TYR A 389 -12.51 54.68 0.56
N ASN A 390 -11.78 54.58 -0.56
CA ASN A 390 -11.59 55.64 -1.56
C ASN A 390 -12.71 55.74 -2.63
N ARG A 391 -13.79 54.96 -2.50
CA ARG A 391 -15.00 54.94 -3.36
C ARG A 391 -14.81 54.34 -4.76
N LYS A 392 -13.63 53.78 -5.08
CA LYS A 392 -13.29 53.20 -6.40
C LYS A 392 -12.66 51.82 -6.32
N ASP A 393 -11.82 51.60 -5.32
CA ASP A 393 -10.91 50.46 -5.22
C ASP A 393 -11.51 49.43 -4.27
N PHE A 394 -11.98 48.33 -4.86
CA PHE A 394 -12.60 47.19 -4.18
C PHE A 394 -11.92 45.93 -4.70
N ARG A 395 -11.56 44.99 -3.83
CA ARG A 395 -10.75 43.82 -4.21
C ARG A 395 -11.19 42.55 -3.49
N ILE A 396 -11.03 41.40 -4.15
CA ILE A 396 -11.11 40.06 -3.50
C ILE A 396 -9.72 39.46 -3.40
N LYS A 397 -9.45 38.79 -2.27
CA LYS A 397 -8.25 37.98 -2.05
C LYS A 397 -8.67 36.55 -1.72
N GLN A 398 -8.46 35.62 -2.66
CA GLN A 398 -8.85 34.22 -2.60
C GLN A 398 -7.81 33.36 -3.33
N CYS A 399 -7.50 32.17 -2.80
CA CYS A 399 -6.65 31.19 -3.48
C CYS A 399 -7.52 30.20 -4.28
N THR A 400 -8.17 30.68 -5.32
CA THR A 400 -9.20 29.91 -6.06
C THR A 400 -8.57 28.78 -6.86
N THR A 401 -9.16 27.58 -6.76
CA THR A 401 -8.89 26.41 -7.62
C THR A 401 -10.13 26.06 -8.42
N VAL A 402 -9.99 25.36 -9.55
CA VAL A 402 -11.11 25.13 -10.50
C VAL A 402 -11.96 23.94 -10.06
N ASN A 403 -12.90 24.18 -9.16
CA ASN A 403 -13.89 23.20 -8.71
C ASN A 403 -15.21 23.87 -8.28
N MET A 404 -16.25 23.05 -8.11
CA MET A 404 -17.60 23.54 -7.82
C MET A 404 -17.72 24.25 -6.47
N GLN A 405 -16.99 23.83 -5.43
CA GLN A 405 -17.00 24.52 -4.14
C GLN A 405 -16.40 25.93 -4.27
N GLN A 406 -15.31 26.08 -5.02
CA GLN A 406 -14.72 27.39 -5.27
C GLN A 406 -15.60 28.28 -6.16
N LEU A 407 -16.38 27.72 -7.10
CA LEU A 407 -17.38 28.47 -7.86
C LEU A 407 -18.42 29.12 -6.92
N PHE A 408 -18.84 28.41 -5.87
CA PHE A 408 -19.76 28.93 -4.84
C PHE A 408 -19.12 30.04 -3.99
N THR A 409 -17.86 29.87 -3.58
CA THR A 409 -17.10 30.89 -2.82
C THR A 409 -16.92 32.17 -3.64
N VAL A 410 -16.59 32.06 -4.94
CA VAL A 410 -16.45 33.20 -5.85
C VAL A 410 -17.75 34.04 -5.90
N HIS A 411 -18.91 33.39 -5.97
CA HIS A 411 -20.20 34.10 -5.95
C HIS A 411 -20.51 34.73 -4.58
N HIS A 412 -20.16 34.09 -3.47
CA HIS A 412 -20.31 34.65 -2.12
C HIS A 412 -19.52 35.95 -1.94
N GLU A 413 -18.22 35.90 -2.23
CA GLU A 413 -17.31 37.05 -2.08
C GLU A 413 -17.64 38.21 -3.02
N MET A 414 -18.06 37.92 -4.25
CA MET A 414 -18.51 38.96 -5.18
C MET A 414 -19.83 39.60 -4.73
N GLY A 415 -20.71 38.86 -4.02
CA GLY A 415 -21.89 39.41 -3.35
C GLY A 415 -21.52 40.47 -2.30
N HIS A 416 -20.42 40.29 -1.56
CA HIS A 416 -19.91 41.31 -0.65
C HIS A 416 -19.41 42.57 -1.39
N ILE A 417 -18.74 42.41 -2.53
CA ILE A 417 -18.28 43.56 -3.35
C ILE A 417 -19.48 44.33 -3.92
N GLU A 418 -20.48 43.65 -4.48
CA GLU A 418 -21.74 44.29 -4.93
C GLU A 418 -22.39 45.10 -3.79
N TYR A 419 -22.44 44.52 -2.58
CA TYR A 419 -22.99 45.19 -1.41
C TYR A 419 -22.18 46.42 -0.98
N TYR A 420 -20.84 46.42 -1.14
CA TYR A 420 -20.01 47.62 -0.97
C TYR A 420 -20.28 48.67 -2.04
N LEU A 421 -20.47 48.26 -3.31
CA LEU A 421 -20.79 49.16 -4.42
C LEU A 421 -22.12 49.90 -4.20
N GLN A 422 -23.12 49.27 -3.58
CA GLN A 422 -24.42 49.91 -3.26
C GLN A 422 -24.29 51.08 -2.27
N TYR A 423 -23.32 51.05 -1.34
CA TYR A 423 -23.15 52.11 -0.33
C TYR A 423 -21.88 52.96 -0.48
N LYS A 424 -21.06 52.74 -1.50
CA LYS A 424 -19.75 53.38 -1.70
C LYS A 424 -19.72 54.90 -1.57
N ASP A 425 -20.84 55.57 -1.85
CA ASP A 425 -20.94 57.04 -1.82
C ASP A 425 -21.39 57.62 -0.47
N LEU A 426 -21.80 56.79 0.50
CA LEU A 426 -22.12 57.25 1.85
C LEU A 426 -20.88 57.83 2.57
N PRO A 427 -21.04 58.68 3.59
CA PRO A 427 -19.93 59.11 4.44
C PRO A 427 -19.29 57.92 5.17
N TYR A 428 -17.97 57.95 5.38
CA TYR A 428 -17.17 56.90 6.05
C TYR A 428 -17.87 56.28 7.28
N SER A 429 -18.40 57.10 8.19
CA SER A 429 -19.11 56.67 9.40
C SER A 429 -20.35 55.78 9.16
N PHE A 430 -20.89 55.73 7.93
CA PHE A 430 -22.00 54.87 7.50
C PHE A 430 -21.62 53.80 6.45
N ARG A 431 -20.37 53.72 5.97
CA ARG A 431 -19.94 52.68 5.03
C ARG A 431 -19.58 51.36 5.72
N ARG A 432 -20.63 50.71 6.25
CA ARG A 432 -20.69 49.31 6.71
C ARG A 432 -22.12 48.82 6.57
N GLY A 433 -22.30 47.51 6.40
CA GLY A 433 -23.63 46.89 6.34
C GLY A 433 -24.53 47.16 7.55
N ALA A 434 -25.84 47.00 7.34
CA ALA A 434 -26.86 47.27 8.35
C ALA A 434 -26.69 46.40 9.62
N ASN A 435 -26.28 45.14 9.41
CA ASN A 435 -25.87 44.15 10.42
C ASN A 435 -24.91 43.17 9.72
N PRO A 436 -23.81 42.69 10.35
CA PRO A 436 -22.92 41.70 9.75
C PRO A 436 -23.63 40.45 9.21
N GLY A 437 -24.63 39.90 9.92
CA GLY A 437 -25.38 38.73 9.44
C GLY A 437 -26.19 38.97 8.16
N PHE A 438 -26.60 40.22 7.90
CA PHE A 438 -27.25 40.60 6.63
C PHE A 438 -26.23 40.72 5.48
N HIS A 439 -24.94 40.94 5.78
CA HIS A 439 -23.88 40.97 4.78
C HIS A 439 -23.53 39.56 4.31
N GLU A 440 -23.41 38.61 5.24
CA GLU A 440 -23.20 37.19 4.94
C GLU A 440 -24.39 36.56 4.22
N ALA A 441 -25.62 36.81 4.70
CA ALA A 441 -26.83 36.24 4.10
C ALA A 441 -27.02 36.65 2.62
N ILE A 442 -26.51 37.82 2.20
CA ILE A 442 -26.55 38.24 0.79
C ILE A 442 -25.53 37.46 -0.04
N GLY A 443 -24.33 37.17 0.48
CA GLY A 443 -23.39 36.26 -0.17
C GLY A 443 -23.96 34.86 -0.33
N ASP A 444 -24.53 34.30 0.76
CA ASP A 444 -25.10 32.96 0.79
C ASP A 444 -26.28 32.81 -0.19
N VAL A 445 -27.21 33.76 -0.25
CA VAL A 445 -28.36 33.72 -1.19
C VAL A 445 -27.91 33.71 -2.66
N MET A 446 -26.83 34.41 -2.98
CA MET A 446 -26.28 34.46 -4.35
C MET A 446 -25.53 33.16 -4.68
N SER A 447 -24.79 32.62 -3.70
CA SER A 447 -24.13 31.30 -3.75
C SER A 447 -25.15 30.15 -3.93
N LEU A 448 -26.29 30.21 -3.23
CA LEU A 448 -27.42 29.29 -3.37
C LEU A 448 -28.19 29.42 -4.69
N SER A 449 -28.05 30.55 -5.39
CA SER A 449 -28.72 30.78 -6.68
C SER A 449 -27.93 30.15 -7.84
N VAL A 450 -26.61 30.26 -7.83
CA VAL A 450 -25.71 29.64 -8.83
C VAL A 450 -25.69 28.11 -8.74
N SER A 451 -25.87 27.53 -7.54
CA SER A 451 -25.84 26.07 -7.33
C SER A 451 -26.99 25.30 -7.98
N THR A 452 -28.07 25.98 -8.41
CA THR A 452 -29.27 25.33 -8.93
C THR A 452 -29.00 24.61 -10.28
N PRO A 453 -29.50 23.37 -10.49
CA PRO A 453 -29.32 22.65 -11.76
C PRO A 453 -29.81 23.43 -12.99
N LYS A 454 -30.84 24.28 -12.80
CA LYS A 454 -31.35 25.18 -13.83
C LYS A 454 -30.35 26.27 -14.23
N HIS A 455 -29.66 26.87 -13.27
CA HIS A 455 -28.63 27.87 -13.58
C HIS A 455 -27.40 27.19 -14.21
N LEU A 456 -26.91 26.10 -13.63
CA LEU A 456 -25.77 25.33 -14.14
C LEU A 456 -25.99 24.85 -15.59
N ALA A 457 -27.21 24.44 -15.95
CA ALA A 457 -27.58 24.14 -17.33
C ALA A 457 -27.56 25.39 -18.24
N SER A 458 -28.01 26.56 -17.75
CA SER A 458 -28.01 27.81 -18.53
C SER A 458 -26.62 28.34 -18.86
N ILE A 459 -25.62 28.07 -18.01
CA ILE A 459 -24.19 28.37 -18.27
C ILE A 459 -23.45 27.21 -18.95
N GLY A 460 -24.18 26.18 -19.41
CA GLY A 460 -23.63 25.06 -20.20
C GLY A 460 -22.78 24.05 -19.41
N LEU A 461 -22.85 24.06 -18.07
CA LEU A 461 -22.18 23.09 -17.19
C LEU A 461 -23.03 21.83 -16.90
N LEU A 462 -24.31 21.82 -17.26
CA LEU A 462 -25.15 20.61 -17.27
C LEU A 462 -25.88 20.49 -18.63
N PRO A 463 -26.07 19.27 -19.17
CA PRO A 463 -26.72 19.08 -20.47
C PRO A 463 -28.23 19.35 -20.45
N SER A 464 -28.87 19.23 -19.28
CA SER A 464 -30.30 19.52 -19.10
C SER A 464 -30.64 19.72 -17.62
N ALA A 465 -31.56 20.64 -17.32
CA ALA A 465 -32.13 20.77 -15.99
C ALA A 465 -33.23 19.70 -15.76
N THR A 466 -32.83 18.51 -15.31
CA THR A 466 -33.76 17.48 -14.82
C THR A 466 -34.32 17.90 -13.47
N ASN A 467 -35.65 17.91 -13.35
CA ASN A 467 -36.37 18.39 -12.17
C ASN A 467 -37.31 17.28 -11.65
N ASP A 468 -36.71 16.14 -11.30
CA ASP A 468 -37.39 14.95 -10.79
C ASP A 468 -36.92 14.60 -9.38
N HIS A 469 -37.79 13.99 -8.59
CA HIS A 469 -37.62 13.83 -7.14
C HIS A 469 -36.29 13.18 -6.73
N GLU A 470 -35.78 12.19 -7.46
CA GLU A 470 -34.49 11.55 -7.14
C GLU A 470 -33.30 12.50 -7.39
N SER A 471 -33.36 13.30 -8.46
CA SER A 471 -32.38 14.36 -8.74
C SER A 471 -32.47 15.50 -7.71
N ASP A 472 -33.68 15.87 -7.29
CA ASP A 472 -33.92 16.90 -6.27
C ASP A 472 -33.38 16.45 -4.89
N ILE A 473 -33.58 15.19 -4.51
CA ILE A 473 -33.01 14.59 -3.29
C ILE A 473 -31.47 14.48 -3.36
N ASN A 474 -30.92 14.10 -4.52
CA ASN A 474 -29.47 14.14 -4.76
C ASN A 474 -28.90 15.54 -4.50
N TYR A 475 -29.53 16.60 -5.06
CA TYR A 475 -29.14 18.00 -4.88
C TYR A 475 -29.29 18.47 -3.42
N LEU A 476 -30.47 18.27 -2.81
CA LEU A 476 -30.77 18.73 -1.46
C LEU A 476 -29.86 18.06 -0.41
N LEU A 477 -29.46 16.79 -0.59
CA LEU A 477 -28.47 16.17 0.30
C LEU A 477 -27.09 16.84 0.17
N LYS A 478 -26.63 17.17 -1.05
CA LYS A 478 -25.35 17.88 -1.24
C LYS A 478 -25.39 19.23 -0.53
N MET A 479 -26.49 19.98 -0.69
CA MET A 479 -26.69 21.25 0.01
C MET A 479 -26.80 21.11 1.53
N ALA A 480 -27.39 20.01 2.03
CA ALA A 480 -27.47 19.74 3.46
C ALA A 480 -26.10 19.42 4.08
N LEU A 481 -25.29 18.61 3.40
CA LEU A 481 -23.90 18.32 3.79
C LEU A 481 -23.03 19.59 3.81
N GLU A 482 -23.35 20.62 3.03
CA GLU A 482 -22.66 21.90 3.09
C GLU A 482 -23.23 22.81 4.20
N LYS A 483 -24.47 23.28 4.05
CA LYS A 483 -25.03 24.36 4.89
C LYS A 483 -25.50 23.86 6.26
N MET A 484 -26.10 22.67 6.34
CA MET A 484 -26.62 22.14 7.62
C MET A 484 -25.53 21.55 8.51
N ALA A 485 -24.40 21.12 7.93
CA ALA A 485 -23.19 20.78 8.68
C ALA A 485 -22.51 22.00 9.31
N PHE A 486 -22.59 23.17 8.65
CA PHE A 486 -21.91 24.39 9.08
C PHE A 486 -22.60 25.09 10.26
N LEU A 487 -23.93 25.11 10.31
CA LEU A 487 -24.68 25.86 11.34
C LEU A 487 -24.33 25.48 12.79
N PRO A 488 -24.22 24.19 13.18
CA PRO A 488 -23.76 23.81 14.52
C PRO A 488 -22.31 24.23 14.81
N PHE A 489 -21.44 24.17 13.80
CA PHE A 489 -20.03 24.56 13.93
C PHE A 489 -19.88 26.06 14.19
N GLY A 490 -20.55 26.91 13.40
CA GLY A 490 -20.56 28.36 13.59
C GLY A 490 -21.07 28.77 14.97
N TYR A 491 -22.17 28.15 15.43
CA TYR A 491 -22.72 28.40 16.77
C TYR A 491 -21.77 27.98 17.90
N LEU A 492 -21.15 26.79 17.78
CA LEU A 492 -20.18 26.28 18.75
C LEU A 492 -18.94 27.19 18.90
N ILE A 493 -18.42 27.72 17.79
CA ILE A 493 -17.26 28.63 17.81
C ILE A 493 -17.57 29.90 18.59
N ASP A 494 -18.73 30.53 18.38
CA ASP A 494 -19.09 31.75 19.10
C ASP A 494 -19.46 31.49 20.56
N GLN A 495 -20.12 30.36 20.89
CA GLN A 495 -20.29 29.92 22.29
C GLN A 495 -18.94 29.78 23.00
N TRP A 496 -17.96 29.11 22.38
CA TRP A 496 -16.60 28.97 22.92
C TRP A 496 -15.91 30.33 23.08
N ARG A 497 -16.01 31.23 22.09
CA ARG A 497 -15.46 32.59 22.17
C ARG A 497 -16.08 33.39 23.32
N TRP A 498 -17.41 33.42 23.46
CA TRP A 498 -18.06 34.11 24.58
C TRP A 498 -17.64 33.51 25.92
N SER A 499 -17.47 32.18 26.00
CA SER A 499 -16.96 31.52 27.20
C SER A 499 -15.53 31.94 27.56
N VAL A 500 -14.62 31.98 26.58
CA VAL A 500 -13.22 32.41 26.77
C VAL A 500 -13.12 33.91 27.13
N PHE A 501 -13.76 34.80 26.36
CA PHE A 501 -13.66 36.25 26.61
C PHE A 501 -14.38 36.67 27.91
N SER A 502 -15.43 35.97 28.34
CA SER A 502 -16.04 36.20 29.67
C SER A 502 -15.27 35.57 30.84
N GLY A 503 -14.26 34.72 30.57
CA GLY A 503 -13.51 34.00 31.59
C GLY A 503 -14.23 32.78 32.18
N ARG A 504 -15.30 32.30 31.52
CA ARG A 504 -15.99 31.04 31.85
C ARG A 504 -15.14 29.80 31.53
N THR A 505 -14.23 29.88 30.54
CA THR A 505 -13.27 28.81 30.19
C THR A 505 -11.83 29.28 30.43
N SER A 506 -11.03 28.51 31.17
CA SER A 506 -9.62 28.84 31.45
C SER A 506 -8.68 28.48 30.28
N PRO A 507 -7.45 29.06 30.20
CA PRO A 507 -6.47 28.73 29.16
C PRO A 507 -6.09 27.25 29.07
N GLU A 508 -6.09 26.55 30.21
CA GLU A 508 -5.86 25.11 30.29
C GLU A 508 -7.00 24.36 29.60
N GLN A 509 -8.25 24.82 29.81
CA GLN A 509 -9.49 24.25 29.30
C GLN A 509 -9.83 24.64 27.85
N TYR A 510 -9.03 25.44 27.14
CA TYR A 510 -9.32 25.83 25.75
C TYR A 510 -9.58 24.65 24.79
N ASN A 511 -9.05 23.46 25.10
CA ASN A 511 -9.26 22.21 24.34
C ASN A 511 -10.18 21.19 25.07
N PHE A 512 -10.66 21.51 26.27
CA PHE A 512 -11.43 20.59 27.12
C PHE A 512 -12.81 21.17 27.43
N VAL A 513 -13.85 20.54 26.88
CA VAL A 513 -15.24 20.86 27.20
C VAL A 513 -15.78 19.77 28.12
N GLU A 514 -16.07 20.10 29.38
CA GLU A 514 -16.84 19.20 30.24
C GLU A 514 -18.24 19.02 29.65
N GLY A 515 -18.66 17.76 29.46
CA GLY A 515 -19.84 17.40 28.64
C GLY A 515 -21.18 17.74 29.29
N ASN A 516 -21.49 19.03 29.44
CA ASN A 516 -22.68 19.51 30.14
C ASN A 516 -23.40 20.64 29.38
N TRP A 517 -23.62 20.44 28.07
CA TRP A 517 -24.41 21.34 27.21
C TRP A 517 -25.93 21.27 27.45
N TYR A 518 -26.35 21.19 28.71
CA TYR A 518 -27.73 21.39 29.14
C TYR A 518 -27.83 22.63 30.04
N LEU A 519 -28.14 23.77 29.41
CA LEU A 519 -28.86 24.92 29.98
C LEU A 519 -28.48 25.33 31.42
N SER A 520 -27.36 26.03 31.60
CA SER A 520 -27.05 26.70 32.88
C SER A 520 -27.73 28.08 32.99
N SER A 521 -28.44 28.31 34.09
CA SER A 521 -29.60 29.21 34.19
C SER A 521 -29.31 30.68 34.55
N HIS A 522 -28.19 31.25 34.09
CA HIS A 522 -27.62 32.49 34.67
C HIS A 522 -27.71 33.77 33.81
N GLN A 523 -28.39 33.77 32.66
CA GLN A 523 -28.28 34.87 31.68
C GLN A 523 -29.24 36.06 31.89
N THR A 524 -30.24 35.97 32.77
CA THR A 524 -31.36 36.94 32.83
C THR A 524 -31.02 38.34 33.37
N THR A 525 -29.87 38.52 34.03
CA THR A 525 -29.58 39.74 34.82
C THR A 525 -28.89 40.85 34.02
N VAL A 526 -28.04 40.49 33.05
CA VAL A 526 -27.18 41.43 32.31
C VAL A 526 -27.95 41.96 31.08
N LEU A 527 -29.11 42.59 31.34
CA LEU A 527 -30.34 42.80 30.54
C LEU A 527 -30.55 43.90 29.44
N LYS A 528 -29.86 45.06 29.42
CA LYS A 528 -30.31 46.28 28.65
C LYS A 528 -29.20 47.26 28.16
N SER A 529 -29.12 47.62 26.84
CA SER A 529 -29.21 49.00 26.25
C SER A 529 -28.65 49.27 24.79
N GLY A 530 -29.30 48.81 23.71
CA GLY A 530 -29.28 49.46 22.36
C GLY A 530 -27.96 49.46 21.55
N GLU A 531 -27.79 50.19 20.44
CA GLU A 531 -28.67 51.13 19.67
C GLU A 531 -28.29 51.21 18.16
N SER A 532 -29.24 51.62 17.29
CA SER A 532 -29.12 52.83 16.41
C SER A 532 -29.94 52.76 15.11
N LYS A 533 -30.35 51.56 14.70
CA LYS A 533 -31.65 51.18 14.11
C LYS A 533 -31.80 49.71 14.52
N PRO A 534 -32.92 49.22 15.07
CA PRO A 534 -33.04 47.82 15.45
C PRO A 534 -32.83 46.91 14.24
N TRP A 535 -32.09 45.80 14.40
CA TRP A 535 -32.00 44.80 13.33
C TRP A 535 -33.38 44.21 13.03
N THR A 536 -34.24 44.12 14.05
CA THR A 536 -35.65 43.71 13.94
C THR A 536 -36.43 44.61 12.99
N GLN A 537 -36.15 45.91 12.97
CA GLN A 537 -36.77 46.86 12.03
C GLN A 537 -36.24 46.65 10.60
N VAL A 538 -34.96 46.31 10.43
CA VAL A 538 -34.40 46.01 9.10
C VAL A 538 -34.90 44.67 8.57
N LEU A 539 -35.19 43.71 9.47
CA LEU A 539 -35.81 42.43 9.14
C LEU A 539 -37.30 42.61 8.78
N GLU A 540 -38.05 43.39 9.56
CA GLU A 540 -39.44 43.78 9.24
C GLU A 540 -39.51 44.51 7.88
N GLU A 541 -38.63 45.48 7.63
CA GLU A 541 -38.51 46.23 6.37
C GLU A 541 -38.08 45.35 5.17
N ALA A 542 -37.53 44.14 5.38
CA ALA A 542 -37.00 43.26 4.32
C ALA A 542 -37.81 41.97 4.08
N VAL A 543 -38.38 41.36 5.13
CA VAL A 543 -39.09 40.07 5.08
C VAL A 543 -40.41 40.04 5.87
N GLY A 544 -40.85 41.16 6.45
CA GLY A 544 -42.15 41.25 7.13
C GLY A 544 -42.27 40.47 8.45
N THR A 545 -41.14 40.30 9.16
CA THR A 545 -41.12 39.80 10.54
C THR A 545 -40.02 40.48 11.34
N ASP A 546 -40.33 40.85 12.59
CA ASP A 546 -39.38 41.43 13.55
C ASP A 546 -38.54 40.37 14.28
N LYS A 547 -38.81 39.07 14.04
CA LYS A 547 -38.13 37.92 14.66
C LYS A 547 -37.33 37.10 13.67
N MET A 548 -36.19 36.59 14.14
CA MET A 548 -35.46 35.49 13.49
C MET A 548 -36.18 34.16 13.74
N ASP A 549 -36.29 33.33 12.70
CA ASP A 549 -36.92 32.01 12.73
C ASP A 549 -36.36 31.15 11.58
N ALA A 550 -36.28 29.83 11.75
CA ALA A 550 -35.70 28.91 10.76
C ALA A 550 -36.73 28.27 9.81
N SER A 551 -38.02 28.63 9.85
CA SER A 551 -39.07 27.96 9.05
C SER A 551 -38.74 27.91 7.56
N ALA A 552 -38.22 28.98 6.96
CA ALA A 552 -37.84 29.01 5.54
C ALA A 552 -36.68 28.03 5.20
N LEU A 553 -35.77 27.79 6.14
CA LEU A 553 -34.69 26.81 5.99
C LEU A 553 -35.22 25.38 6.10
N MET A 554 -36.15 25.14 7.03
CA MET A 554 -36.81 23.85 7.23
C MET A 554 -37.79 23.51 6.10
N GLU A 555 -38.42 24.51 5.48
CA GLU A 555 -39.23 24.37 4.27
C GLU A 555 -38.36 24.00 3.06
N TYR A 556 -37.26 24.73 2.83
CA TYR A 556 -36.31 24.45 1.74
C TYR A 556 -35.74 23.03 1.81
N PHE A 557 -35.40 22.55 3.00
CA PHE A 557 -34.91 21.18 3.22
C PHE A 557 -36.01 20.13 3.49
N GLY A 558 -37.29 20.50 3.43
CA GLY A 558 -38.43 19.62 3.71
C GLY A 558 -38.35 18.23 3.05
N PRO A 559 -38.13 18.13 1.73
CA PRO A 559 -38.05 16.84 1.04
C PRO A 559 -36.91 15.93 1.53
N ILE A 560 -35.73 16.51 1.84
CA ILE A 560 -34.58 15.72 2.32
C ILE A 560 -34.70 15.36 3.80
N ILE A 561 -35.42 16.13 4.62
CA ILE A 561 -35.76 15.76 6.00
C ILE A 561 -36.53 14.43 5.98
N THR A 562 -37.66 14.37 5.26
CA THR A 562 -38.50 13.16 5.19
C THR A 562 -37.74 11.98 4.62
N TRP A 563 -36.95 12.17 3.56
CA TRP A 563 -36.14 11.09 2.98
C TRP A 563 -35.08 10.55 3.97
N LEU A 564 -34.38 11.43 4.70
CA LEU A 564 -33.39 11.00 5.70
C LEU A 564 -34.06 10.24 6.86
N GLU A 565 -35.23 10.68 7.31
CA GLU A 565 -36.02 9.99 8.34
C GLU A 565 -36.40 8.57 7.90
N GLU A 566 -36.85 8.40 6.64
CA GLU A 566 -37.14 7.10 6.05
C GLU A 566 -35.89 6.19 5.97
N GLN A 567 -34.74 6.70 5.51
CA GLN A 567 -33.50 5.91 5.43
C GLN A 567 -32.99 5.48 6.81
N ASN A 568 -33.01 6.40 7.78
CA ASN A 568 -32.58 6.15 9.16
C ASN A 568 -33.52 5.14 9.85
N ALA A 569 -34.82 5.22 9.60
CA ALA A 569 -35.79 4.24 10.10
C ALA A 569 -35.58 2.84 9.46
N ALA A 570 -35.38 2.78 8.14
CA ALA A 570 -35.15 1.53 7.41
C ALA A 570 -33.88 0.77 7.84
N THR A 571 -32.87 1.49 8.35
CA THR A 571 -31.61 0.91 8.86
C THR A 571 -31.53 0.87 10.39
N ASN A 572 -32.57 1.32 11.10
CA ASN A 572 -32.68 1.39 12.56
C ASN A 572 -31.53 2.19 13.22
N GLU A 573 -31.24 3.38 12.68
CA GLU A 573 -30.20 4.26 13.19
C GLU A 573 -30.54 4.91 14.54
N THR A 574 -29.50 5.15 15.33
CA THR A 574 -29.59 5.96 16.55
C THR A 574 -29.42 7.43 16.22
N LEU A 575 -30.48 8.24 16.31
CA LEU A 575 -30.36 9.70 16.18
C LEU A 575 -29.52 10.27 17.34
N GLY A 576 -28.60 11.19 17.03
CA GLY A 576 -27.60 11.66 17.98
C GLY A 576 -26.47 10.64 18.25
N TRP A 577 -25.73 10.83 19.34
CA TRP A 577 -24.54 10.04 19.69
C TRP A 577 -24.46 9.77 21.21
N PRO A 578 -25.23 8.81 21.75
CA PRO A 578 -25.24 8.52 23.18
C PRO A 578 -23.89 8.00 23.71
N ASP A 579 -23.06 7.38 22.86
CA ASP A 579 -21.71 6.92 23.22
C ASP A 579 -20.71 8.09 23.09
N PHE A 580 -21.01 9.22 23.77
CA PHE A 580 -20.31 10.51 23.61
C PHE A 580 -18.79 10.44 23.78
N ASN A 581 -18.31 9.59 24.69
CA ASN A 581 -16.88 9.42 24.98
C ASN A 581 -16.17 8.41 24.05
N TRP A 582 -16.85 7.87 23.04
CA TRP A 582 -16.23 6.92 22.11
C TRP A 582 -15.27 7.65 21.16
N VAL A 583 -14.07 7.10 21.02
CA VAL A 583 -13.05 7.51 20.04
C VAL A 583 -12.54 6.28 19.29
N PRO A 584 -12.18 6.41 17.99
CA PRO A 584 -11.59 5.32 17.23
C PRO A 584 -10.15 5.00 17.70
N PRO A 585 -9.66 3.76 17.49
CA PRO A 585 -8.28 3.40 17.80
C PRO A 585 -7.29 4.06 16.83
N ILE A 586 -6.07 4.30 17.31
CA ILE A 586 -4.93 4.66 16.46
C ILE A 586 -4.60 3.46 15.55
N PRO A 587 -4.38 3.66 14.22
CA PRO A 587 -3.99 2.57 13.33
C PRO A 587 -2.62 1.97 13.66
N GLU A 588 -2.44 0.69 13.41
CA GLU A 588 -1.13 0.03 13.49
C GLU A 588 -0.18 0.62 12.42
N GLY A 589 1.08 0.85 12.79
CA GLY A 589 2.09 1.52 11.95
C GLY A 589 1.98 3.06 11.87
N TYR A 590 1.01 3.67 12.56
CA TYR A 590 0.90 5.14 12.62
C TYR A 590 1.90 5.75 13.62
N PRO A 591 2.62 6.85 13.27
CA PRO A 591 2.63 7.58 12.00
C PRO A 591 3.76 7.14 11.03
N GLU A 592 4.52 6.09 11.35
CA GLU A 592 5.75 5.67 10.65
C GLU A 592 5.54 5.26 9.17
N ASP A 593 4.33 4.82 8.82
CA ASP A 593 3.94 4.46 7.44
C ASP A 593 3.63 5.67 6.53
N ILE A 594 3.39 6.87 7.09
CA ILE A 594 2.85 7.99 6.33
C ILE A 594 3.85 8.50 5.28
N GLY A 595 3.36 8.79 4.08
CA GLY A 595 4.18 9.16 2.92
C GLY A 595 4.60 7.96 2.06
N LYS A 596 4.10 6.76 2.37
CA LYS A 596 4.07 5.57 1.49
C LYS A 596 2.59 5.23 1.14
N PRO A 597 2.25 3.99 0.74
CA PRO A 597 1.62 3.69 -0.54
C PRO A 597 0.13 4.06 -0.68
N ILE A 598 -0.38 4.04 -1.92
CA ILE A 598 -1.78 4.23 -2.33
C ILE A 598 -2.69 3.24 -1.57
N ALA A 599 -3.67 3.75 -0.84
CA ALA A 599 -4.58 2.96 -0.01
C ALA A 599 -6.04 2.97 -0.51
N ASP A 600 -6.29 3.24 -1.80
CA ASP A 600 -7.62 3.10 -2.41
C ASP A 600 -7.78 1.74 -3.12
N GLU A 601 -8.74 0.96 -2.64
CA GLU A 601 -9.13 -0.34 -3.19
C GLU A 601 -9.89 -0.21 -4.53
N VAL A 602 -10.56 0.92 -4.79
CA VAL A 602 -11.26 1.15 -6.06
C VAL A 602 -10.26 1.44 -7.19
N GLN A 603 -9.29 2.32 -6.94
CA GLN A 603 -8.13 2.53 -7.82
C GLN A 603 -7.37 1.22 -8.07
N ALA A 604 -7.11 0.43 -7.02
CA ALA A 604 -6.46 -0.87 -7.14
C ALA A 604 -7.23 -1.84 -8.05
N LYS A 605 -8.56 -1.93 -7.91
CA LYS A 605 -9.41 -2.78 -8.76
C LYS A 605 -9.32 -2.39 -10.24
N LYS A 606 -9.38 -1.09 -10.55
CA LYS A 606 -9.20 -0.58 -11.92
C LYS A 606 -7.82 -0.90 -12.49
N PHE A 607 -6.76 -0.75 -11.69
CA PHE A 607 -5.39 -1.11 -12.05
C PHE A 607 -5.23 -2.61 -12.35
N LEU A 608 -5.84 -3.49 -11.54
CA LEU A 608 -5.80 -4.94 -11.77
C LEU A 608 -6.60 -5.37 -13.01
N GLU A 609 -7.70 -4.68 -13.31
CA GLU A 609 -8.49 -4.92 -14.53
C GLU A 609 -7.69 -4.54 -15.79
N GLU A 610 -6.96 -3.42 -15.76
CA GLU A 610 -6.04 -3.03 -16.84
C GLU A 610 -4.89 -4.03 -17.00
N TYR A 611 -4.23 -4.41 -15.88
CA TYR A 611 -3.18 -5.44 -15.88
C TYR A 611 -3.67 -6.75 -16.52
N ASN A 612 -4.85 -7.25 -16.14
CA ASN A 612 -5.37 -8.51 -16.67
C ASN A 612 -5.57 -8.44 -18.20
N ASN A 613 -6.07 -7.31 -18.70
CA ASN A 613 -6.31 -7.10 -20.12
C ASN A 613 -5.01 -6.98 -20.94
N THR A 614 -3.95 -6.38 -20.39
CA THR A 614 -2.65 -6.25 -21.10
C THR A 614 -1.79 -7.51 -20.97
N ALA A 615 -1.82 -8.19 -19.82
CA ALA A 615 -1.05 -9.39 -19.56
C ALA A 615 -1.40 -10.57 -20.48
N GLU A 616 -2.69 -10.82 -20.76
CA GLU A 616 -3.11 -11.92 -21.65
C GLU A 616 -2.43 -11.83 -23.03
N GLY A 617 -2.30 -10.63 -23.60
CA GLY A 617 -1.64 -10.43 -24.90
C GLY A 617 -0.12 -10.59 -24.86
N VAL A 618 0.54 -10.06 -23.81
CA VAL A 618 2.00 -10.13 -23.67
C VAL A 618 2.46 -11.56 -23.34
N TRP A 619 1.75 -12.25 -22.44
CA TRP A 619 2.07 -13.62 -22.05
C TRP A 619 1.83 -14.59 -23.21
N ASN A 620 0.72 -14.45 -23.95
CA ASN A 620 0.47 -15.23 -25.18
C ASN A 620 1.62 -15.10 -26.19
N ALA A 621 2.10 -13.88 -26.45
CA ALA A 621 3.18 -13.63 -27.41
C ALA A 621 4.53 -14.23 -26.98
N TYR A 622 4.81 -14.32 -25.68
CA TYR A 622 5.96 -15.05 -25.16
C TYR A 622 5.76 -16.58 -25.26
N THR A 623 4.58 -17.11 -24.90
CA THR A 623 4.31 -18.55 -24.96
C THR A 623 4.42 -19.09 -26.40
N GLU A 624 3.93 -18.36 -27.42
CA GLU A 624 4.10 -18.76 -28.83
C GLU A 624 5.58 -18.81 -29.27
N ALA A 625 6.38 -17.82 -28.90
CA ALA A 625 7.80 -17.82 -29.25
C ALA A 625 8.59 -18.92 -28.50
N SER A 626 8.23 -19.18 -27.24
CA SER A 626 8.82 -20.26 -26.44
C SER A 626 8.42 -21.65 -26.95
N TRP A 627 7.16 -21.81 -27.39
CA TRP A 627 6.67 -23.02 -28.06
C TRP A 627 7.40 -23.28 -29.38
N ALA A 628 7.54 -22.25 -30.23
CA ALA A 628 8.28 -22.35 -31.49
C ALA A 628 9.73 -22.80 -31.28
N TYR A 629 10.41 -22.27 -30.26
CA TYR A 629 11.75 -22.71 -29.88
C TYR A 629 11.79 -24.14 -29.32
N ASN A 630 10.83 -24.52 -28.47
CA ASN A 630 10.74 -25.86 -27.88
C ASN A 630 10.45 -26.97 -28.92
N THR A 631 9.76 -26.62 -30.00
CA THR A 631 9.36 -27.53 -31.09
C THR A 631 10.22 -27.41 -32.36
N ASP A 632 11.13 -26.44 -32.40
CA ASP A 632 12.18 -26.30 -33.42
C ASP A 632 13.35 -25.48 -32.85
N ILE A 633 14.33 -26.20 -32.28
CA ILE A 633 15.51 -25.63 -31.62
C ILE A 633 16.49 -25.15 -32.69
N ASN A 634 16.44 -23.84 -32.95
CA ASN A 634 17.37 -23.11 -33.81
C ASN A 634 17.60 -21.68 -33.25
N GLU A 635 18.64 -21.00 -33.74
CA GLU A 635 19.05 -19.68 -33.20
C GLU A 635 18.04 -18.56 -33.52
N GLU A 636 17.28 -18.64 -34.63
CA GLU A 636 16.25 -17.65 -34.97
C GLU A 636 15.09 -17.70 -33.96
N ASN A 637 14.54 -18.89 -33.72
CA ASN A 637 13.51 -19.11 -32.71
C ASN A 637 14.00 -18.76 -31.30
N LYS A 638 15.27 -19.06 -30.97
CA LYS A 638 15.88 -18.70 -29.69
C LYS A 638 15.93 -17.19 -29.48
N GLN A 639 16.41 -16.42 -30.47
CA GLN A 639 16.47 -14.96 -30.37
C GLN A 639 15.08 -14.33 -30.33
N ASN A 640 14.10 -14.87 -31.07
CA ASN A 640 12.70 -14.45 -30.98
C ASN A 640 12.11 -14.71 -29.56
N MET A 641 12.32 -15.91 -29.00
CA MET A 641 11.91 -16.24 -27.63
C MET A 641 12.57 -15.31 -26.60
N LEU A 642 13.87 -15.05 -26.72
CA LEU A 642 14.61 -14.16 -25.82
C LEU A 642 14.08 -12.72 -25.90
N GLN A 643 13.82 -12.19 -27.11
CA GLN A 643 13.21 -10.88 -27.27
C GLN A 643 11.81 -10.83 -26.63
N LYS A 644 10.95 -11.83 -26.87
CA LYS A 644 9.61 -11.86 -26.25
C LYS A 644 9.65 -12.04 -24.73
N ASN A 645 10.70 -12.67 -24.19
CA ASN A 645 10.91 -12.71 -22.74
C ASN A 645 11.30 -11.34 -22.17
N LEU A 646 12.07 -10.53 -22.91
CA LEU A 646 12.35 -9.14 -22.52
C LEU A 646 11.09 -8.27 -22.61
N ASP A 647 10.30 -8.38 -23.69
CA ASP A 647 9.02 -7.67 -23.84
C ASP A 647 8.08 -7.97 -22.64
N MET A 648 8.00 -9.25 -22.23
CA MET A 648 7.25 -9.69 -21.06
C MET A 648 7.84 -9.19 -19.75
N SER A 649 9.17 -9.17 -19.60
CA SER A 649 9.83 -8.69 -18.39
C SER A 649 9.61 -7.18 -18.18
N VAL A 650 9.56 -6.38 -19.25
CA VAL A 650 9.22 -4.94 -19.17
C VAL A 650 7.79 -4.75 -18.66
N HIS A 651 6.83 -5.57 -19.11
CA HIS A 651 5.46 -5.56 -18.60
C HIS A 651 5.39 -5.92 -17.11
N THR A 652 6.02 -7.03 -16.70
CA THR A 652 6.10 -7.47 -15.30
C THR A 652 6.74 -6.40 -14.41
N LEU A 653 7.85 -5.79 -14.84
CA LEU A 653 8.51 -4.72 -14.09
C LEU A 653 7.60 -3.50 -13.92
N ALA A 654 6.96 -3.03 -15.00
CA ALA A 654 6.10 -1.85 -14.95
C ALA A 654 4.90 -2.06 -14.01
N TYR A 655 4.12 -3.12 -14.20
CA TYR A 655 2.96 -3.39 -13.36
C TYR A 655 3.34 -3.81 -11.94
N GLY A 656 4.44 -4.51 -11.71
CA GLY A 656 4.86 -4.91 -10.37
C GLY A 656 5.44 -3.76 -9.53
N ILE A 657 6.14 -2.80 -10.15
CA ILE A 657 6.53 -1.55 -9.48
C ILE A 657 5.31 -0.70 -9.14
N GLU A 658 4.26 -0.70 -9.97
CA GLU A 658 2.98 -0.05 -9.65
C GLU A 658 2.23 -0.81 -8.54
N ALA A 659 2.21 -2.15 -8.55
CA ALA A 659 1.60 -2.97 -7.50
C ALA A 659 2.25 -2.72 -6.12
N ARG A 660 3.58 -2.54 -6.07
CA ARG A 660 4.34 -2.13 -4.87
C ARG A 660 3.93 -0.76 -4.32
N LYS A 661 3.21 0.07 -5.09
CA LYS A 661 2.64 1.33 -4.61
C LYS A 661 1.30 1.18 -3.91
N TYR A 662 0.76 -0.03 -3.68
CA TYR A 662 -0.52 -0.20 -2.97
C TYR A 662 -0.36 -0.74 -1.53
N ASP A 663 -0.96 -0.05 -0.54
CA ASP A 663 -1.10 -0.57 0.82
C ASP A 663 -2.39 -1.39 0.91
N THR A 664 -2.23 -2.71 0.97
CA THR A 664 -3.37 -3.65 1.04
C THR A 664 -3.88 -3.88 2.46
N THR A 665 -3.35 -3.20 3.48
CA THR A 665 -3.68 -3.44 4.90
C THR A 665 -5.19 -3.28 5.16
N ASP A 666 -5.77 -2.11 4.85
CA ASP A 666 -7.17 -1.79 5.15
C ASP A 666 -8.17 -2.23 4.05
N PHE A 667 -7.70 -2.80 2.93
CA PHE A 667 -8.55 -3.33 1.84
C PHE A 667 -9.51 -4.43 2.34
N GLN A 668 -10.65 -4.64 1.69
CA GLN A 668 -11.65 -5.64 2.09
C GLN A 668 -11.70 -6.86 1.16
N ASP A 669 -11.29 -6.72 -0.10
CA ASP A 669 -11.31 -7.77 -1.11
C ASP A 669 -10.02 -8.61 -1.07
N GLY A 670 -10.14 -9.82 -0.51
CA GLY A 670 -9.02 -10.77 -0.39
C GLY A 670 -8.39 -11.14 -1.74
N SER A 671 -9.14 -11.09 -2.85
CA SER A 671 -8.58 -11.36 -4.19
C SER A 671 -7.69 -10.20 -4.65
N VAL A 672 -8.09 -8.95 -4.40
CA VAL A 672 -7.25 -7.77 -4.71
C VAL A 672 -5.95 -7.80 -3.93
N LYS A 673 -6.01 -8.08 -2.61
CA LYS A 673 -4.79 -8.23 -1.79
C LYS A 673 -3.86 -9.32 -2.34
N ARG A 674 -4.43 -10.48 -2.71
CA ARG A 674 -3.67 -11.64 -3.20
C ARG A 674 -3.00 -11.38 -4.55
N ILE A 675 -3.70 -10.73 -5.49
CA ILE A 675 -3.13 -10.37 -6.79
C ILE A 675 -2.05 -9.30 -6.60
N LEU A 676 -2.30 -8.21 -5.87
CA LEU A 676 -1.29 -7.18 -5.62
C LEU A 676 -0.03 -7.72 -4.93
N LYS A 677 -0.18 -8.65 -3.97
CA LYS A 677 0.95 -9.34 -3.34
C LYS A 677 1.75 -10.16 -4.36
N LYS A 678 1.08 -10.89 -5.27
CA LYS A 678 1.74 -11.69 -6.33
C LYS A 678 2.44 -10.79 -7.35
N LEU A 679 1.81 -9.69 -7.79
CA LEU A 679 2.42 -8.72 -8.72
C LEU A 679 3.57 -7.91 -8.09
N SER A 680 3.55 -7.74 -6.76
CA SER A 680 4.64 -7.08 -6.04
C SER A 680 5.94 -7.91 -6.03
N ASP A 681 5.89 -9.20 -6.41
CA ASP A 681 7.08 -9.97 -6.76
C ASP A 681 7.31 -9.87 -8.28
N ILE A 682 8.37 -9.17 -8.67
CA ILE A 682 8.76 -8.99 -10.08
C ILE A 682 9.78 -10.03 -10.54
N GLU A 683 10.10 -11.03 -9.70
CA GLU A 683 11.02 -12.13 -10.01
C GLU A 683 12.34 -11.62 -10.63
N ARG A 684 12.79 -12.27 -11.73
CA ARG A 684 13.94 -11.85 -12.55
C ARG A 684 13.80 -10.47 -13.20
N ALA A 685 12.59 -9.94 -13.40
CA ALA A 685 12.40 -8.65 -14.05
C ALA A 685 12.88 -7.45 -13.20
N GLY A 686 13.18 -7.69 -11.91
CA GLY A 686 13.91 -6.73 -11.07
C GLY A 686 15.43 -6.64 -11.34
N LEU A 687 16.01 -7.56 -12.13
CA LEU A 687 17.42 -7.47 -12.53
C LEU A 687 17.64 -6.31 -13.53
N PRO A 688 18.78 -5.60 -13.46
CA PRO A 688 19.19 -4.65 -14.50
C PRO A 688 19.25 -5.30 -15.88
N ASP A 689 18.88 -4.57 -16.95
CA ASP A 689 18.73 -5.05 -18.33
C ASP A 689 19.83 -6.02 -18.80
N GLU A 690 21.11 -5.69 -18.57
CA GLU A 690 22.24 -6.53 -19.00
C GLU A 690 22.35 -7.83 -18.20
N GLU A 691 22.04 -7.81 -16.90
CA GLU A 691 22.00 -9.01 -16.06
C GLU A 691 20.76 -9.87 -16.33
N LEU A 692 19.63 -9.26 -16.71
CA LEU A 692 18.44 -9.96 -17.18
C LEU A 692 18.69 -10.65 -18.53
N LYS A 693 19.37 -9.97 -19.47
CA LYS A 693 19.83 -10.56 -20.74
C LYS A 693 20.81 -11.71 -20.47
N GLU A 694 21.75 -11.54 -19.54
CA GLU A 694 22.69 -12.61 -19.15
C GLU A 694 21.95 -13.81 -18.55
N TYR A 695 21.05 -13.60 -17.59
CA TYR A 695 20.23 -14.64 -16.95
C TYR A 695 19.41 -15.44 -17.96
N ASN A 696 18.71 -14.75 -18.87
CA ASN A 696 17.87 -15.38 -19.88
C ASN A 696 18.71 -16.18 -20.91
N ASN A 697 19.87 -15.66 -21.31
CA ASN A 697 20.80 -16.40 -22.16
C ASN A 697 21.41 -17.62 -21.45
N LEU A 698 21.75 -17.52 -20.16
CA LEU A 698 22.27 -18.64 -19.37
C LEU A 698 21.25 -19.77 -19.27
N LEU A 699 19.99 -19.49 -18.96
CA LEU A 699 18.93 -20.50 -18.94
C LEU A 699 18.77 -21.17 -20.31
N ALA A 700 18.59 -20.39 -21.38
CA ALA A 700 18.43 -20.92 -22.73
C ALA A 700 19.64 -21.76 -23.18
N ASN A 701 20.87 -21.33 -22.87
CA ASN A 701 22.10 -22.06 -23.21
C ASN A 701 22.24 -23.36 -22.40
N MET A 702 21.88 -23.36 -21.10
CA MET A 702 21.89 -24.56 -20.27
C MET A 702 20.86 -25.60 -20.75
N GLU A 703 19.64 -25.17 -21.07
CA GLU A 703 18.61 -26.02 -21.65
C GLU A 703 19.03 -26.56 -23.03
N THR A 704 19.63 -25.72 -23.89
CA THR A 704 20.19 -26.15 -25.19
C THR A 704 21.24 -27.24 -25.00
N LYS A 705 22.26 -26.98 -24.17
CA LYS A 705 23.36 -27.92 -23.88
C LYS A 705 22.84 -29.27 -23.40
N TYR A 706 21.82 -29.27 -22.55
CA TYR A 706 21.17 -30.50 -22.09
C TYR A 706 20.46 -31.23 -23.24
N SER A 707 19.59 -30.54 -23.98
CA SER A 707 18.70 -31.17 -24.98
C SER A 707 19.41 -31.66 -26.24
N VAL A 708 20.60 -31.13 -26.59
CA VAL A 708 21.38 -31.58 -27.77
C VAL A 708 22.54 -32.52 -27.42
N ALA A 709 22.76 -32.84 -26.13
CA ALA A 709 23.87 -33.69 -25.71
C ALA A 709 23.72 -35.14 -26.22
N GLN A 710 24.85 -35.74 -26.59
CA GLN A 710 24.94 -37.12 -27.07
C GLN A 710 26.16 -37.83 -26.48
N VAL A 711 26.06 -39.16 -26.33
CA VAL A 711 27.13 -40.01 -25.79
C VAL A 711 27.66 -40.92 -26.90
N CYS A 712 28.91 -40.70 -27.29
CA CYS A 712 29.53 -41.43 -28.40
C CYS A 712 30.34 -42.64 -27.94
N ARG A 713 30.11 -43.80 -28.57
CA ARG A 713 30.95 -45.00 -28.48
C ARG A 713 32.23 -44.78 -29.32
N ALA A 714 33.30 -45.52 -29.00
CA ALA A 714 34.62 -45.36 -29.63
C ALA A 714 34.69 -45.65 -31.15
N ASN A 715 33.62 -46.21 -31.72
CA ASN A 715 33.44 -46.42 -33.17
C ASN A 715 32.80 -45.21 -33.89
N GLY A 716 32.44 -44.14 -33.17
CA GLY A 716 31.77 -42.95 -33.72
C GLY A 716 30.24 -42.99 -33.68
N THR A 717 29.61 -44.05 -33.17
CA THR A 717 28.14 -44.08 -32.96
C THR A 717 27.78 -43.24 -31.74
N CYS A 718 26.96 -42.19 -31.93
CA CYS A 718 26.51 -41.30 -30.86
C CYS A 718 25.03 -41.51 -30.53
N HIS A 719 24.72 -41.58 -29.23
CA HIS A 719 23.39 -41.83 -28.70
C HIS A 719 22.86 -40.58 -27.98
N PRO A 720 21.72 -39.99 -28.39
CA PRO A 720 21.03 -38.95 -27.62
C PRO A 720 20.39 -39.53 -26.35
N LEU A 721 19.87 -38.68 -25.46
CA LEU A 721 19.08 -39.14 -24.32
C LEU A 721 17.85 -39.93 -24.77
N ASP A 722 17.06 -39.35 -25.68
CA ASP A 722 15.74 -39.83 -26.09
C ASP A 722 15.71 -40.26 -27.57
N PRO A 723 15.44 -41.54 -27.91
CA PRO A 723 15.16 -42.66 -27.00
C PRO A 723 16.40 -43.43 -26.52
N ASP A 724 17.52 -43.36 -27.23
CA ASP A 724 18.62 -44.34 -27.17
C ASP A 724 19.15 -44.64 -25.76
N LEU A 725 19.57 -43.62 -25.00
CA LEU A 725 20.15 -43.83 -23.67
C LEU A 725 19.09 -44.21 -22.64
N GLN A 726 17.85 -43.73 -22.76
CA GLN A 726 16.76 -44.19 -21.90
C GLN A 726 16.46 -45.67 -22.15
N GLN A 727 16.39 -46.11 -23.41
CA GLN A 727 16.20 -47.52 -23.77
C GLN A 727 17.34 -48.39 -23.21
N ILE A 728 18.60 -47.98 -23.37
CA ILE A 728 19.75 -48.72 -22.80
C ILE A 728 19.64 -48.83 -21.27
N MET A 729 19.25 -47.76 -20.57
CA MET A 729 19.10 -47.78 -19.10
C MET A 729 17.91 -48.63 -18.62
N ALA A 730 16.85 -48.76 -19.43
CA ALA A 730 15.65 -49.53 -19.10
C ALA A 730 15.79 -51.01 -19.47
N GLU A 731 16.31 -51.35 -20.65
CA GLU A 731 16.35 -52.71 -21.18
C GLU A 731 17.66 -53.45 -20.89
N SER A 732 18.81 -52.76 -20.85
CA SER A 732 20.10 -53.46 -20.72
C SER A 732 20.26 -54.09 -19.33
N ARG A 733 20.93 -55.23 -19.30
CA ARG A 733 21.20 -56.03 -18.10
C ARG A 733 22.68 -56.39 -17.96
N ASP A 734 23.55 -55.68 -18.69
CA ASP A 734 25.00 -55.71 -18.53
C ASP A 734 25.48 -54.51 -17.69
N TYR A 735 26.34 -54.78 -16.71
CA TYR A 735 26.84 -53.77 -15.78
C TYR A 735 27.67 -52.68 -16.47
N ASN A 736 28.46 -53.04 -17.49
CA ASN A 736 29.41 -52.13 -18.14
C ASN A 736 28.72 -51.25 -19.18
N GLU A 737 27.70 -51.77 -19.86
CA GLU A 737 26.88 -50.95 -20.78
C GLU A 737 26.03 -49.93 -20.02
N LEU A 738 25.37 -50.34 -18.93
CA LEU A 738 24.66 -49.41 -18.03
C LEU A 738 25.63 -48.35 -17.47
N LEU A 739 26.86 -48.74 -17.11
CA LEU A 739 27.89 -47.81 -16.65
C LEU A 739 28.34 -46.84 -17.76
N PHE A 740 28.53 -47.33 -18.99
CA PHE A 740 28.85 -46.49 -20.15
C PHE A 740 27.80 -45.42 -20.39
N ALA A 741 26.51 -45.79 -20.43
CA ALA A 741 25.41 -44.84 -20.61
C ALA A 741 25.35 -43.84 -19.45
N TRP A 742 25.38 -44.34 -18.22
CA TRP A 742 25.26 -43.53 -16.99
C TRP A 742 26.39 -42.51 -16.83
N GLN A 743 27.65 -42.93 -17.05
CA GLN A 743 28.83 -42.07 -16.90
C GLN A 743 29.01 -41.16 -18.11
N GLY A 744 28.78 -41.68 -19.32
CA GLY A 744 28.83 -40.91 -20.56
C GLY A 744 27.87 -39.74 -20.53
N TRP A 745 26.62 -39.95 -20.11
CA TRP A 745 25.63 -38.88 -20.02
C TRP A 745 26.05 -37.74 -19.08
N ARG A 746 26.61 -38.08 -17.91
CA ARG A 746 27.08 -37.10 -16.91
C ARG A 746 28.31 -36.31 -17.36
N ASN A 747 29.17 -36.93 -18.18
CA ASN A 747 30.28 -36.26 -18.82
C ASN A 747 29.83 -35.34 -19.96
N ALA A 748 28.81 -35.74 -20.75
CA ALA A 748 28.36 -35.01 -21.94
C ALA A 748 27.36 -33.87 -21.65
N SER A 749 26.60 -33.95 -20.54
CA SER A 749 25.64 -32.92 -20.13
C SER A 749 26.09 -32.20 -18.85
N GLY A 750 26.05 -32.87 -17.70
CA GLY A 750 26.27 -32.28 -16.39
C GLY A 750 27.56 -31.47 -16.26
N ARG A 751 28.70 -32.05 -16.65
CA ARG A 751 30.01 -31.38 -16.61
C ARG A 751 30.02 -30.03 -17.34
N GLU A 752 29.45 -29.98 -18.55
CA GLU A 752 29.44 -28.80 -19.42
C GLU A 752 28.51 -27.67 -18.92
N LEU A 753 27.68 -27.95 -17.92
CA LEU A 753 26.75 -27.01 -17.28
C LEU A 753 27.31 -26.38 -16.00
N ARG A 754 28.42 -26.90 -15.44
CA ARG A 754 28.87 -26.50 -14.08
C ARG A 754 29.17 -25.01 -13.93
N GLN A 755 29.78 -24.37 -14.92
CA GLN A 755 30.14 -22.94 -14.84
C GLN A 755 28.93 -22.04 -15.05
N ASP A 756 28.11 -22.32 -16.06
CA ASP A 756 26.84 -21.64 -16.32
C ASP A 756 25.95 -21.67 -15.07
N TYR A 757 25.85 -22.83 -14.40
CA TYR A 757 25.02 -22.98 -13.20
C TYR A 757 25.50 -22.14 -12.00
N LYS A 758 26.82 -22.00 -11.79
CA LYS A 758 27.37 -21.09 -10.77
C LYS A 758 26.93 -19.64 -11.02
N ARG A 759 27.04 -19.17 -12.26
CA ARG A 759 26.65 -17.80 -12.62
C ARG A 759 25.14 -17.59 -12.55
N TYR A 760 24.37 -18.59 -12.97
CA TYR A 760 22.92 -18.65 -12.81
C TYR A 760 22.50 -18.49 -11.33
N VAL A 761 23.11 -19.25 -10.39
CA VAL A 761 22.79 -19.17 -8.95
C VAL A 761 23.02 -17.76 -8.39
N GLN A 762 24.11 -17.09 -8.79
CA GLN A 762 24.38 -15.70 -8.38
C GLN A 762 23.27 -14.74 -8.82
N LEU A 763 22.85 -14.82 -10.09
CA LEU A 763 21.82 -13.94 -10.65
C LEU A 763 20.42 -14.28 -10.12
N ALA A 764 20.10 -15.56 -9.91
CA ALA A 764 18.84 -16.00 -9.31
C ALA A 764 18.67 -15.48 -7.87
N ASN A 765 19.72 -15.58 -7.05
CA ASN A 765 19.71 -15.02 -5.70
C ASN A 765 19.64 -13.48 -5.70
N LYS A 766 20.29 -12.82 -6.66
CA LYS A 766 20.16 -11.36 -6.83
C LYS A 766 18.72 -10.96 -7.18
N ALA A 767 18.06 -11.67 -8.08
CA ALA A 767 16.64 -11.47 -8.38
C ALA A 767 15.77 -11.67 -7.12
N ALA A 768 15.97 -12.76 -6.38
CA ALA A 768 15.17 -13.06 -5.18
C ALA A 768 15.31 -11.98 -4.09
N THR A 769 16.53 -11.49 -3.86
CA THR A 769 16.81 -10.43 -2.87
C THR A 769 16.25 -9.06 -3.26
N LEU A 770 16.17 -8.74 -4.57
CA LEU A 770 15.47 -7.55 -5.09
C LEU A 770 13.92 -7.62 -4.94
N ASN A 771 13.41 -8.80 -4.56
CA ASN A 771 12.01 -9.05 -4.23
C ASN A 771 11.77 -9.29 -2.72
N GLY A 772 12.80 -9.15 -1.87
CA GLY A 772 12.69 -9.26 -0.42
C GLY A 772 12.83 -10.68 0.15
N HIS A 773 13.12 -11.68 -0.68
CA HIS A 773 13.47 -13.03 -0.23
C HIS A 773 14.94 -13.13 0.15
N SER A 774 15.32 -14.09 1.01
CA SER A 774 16.73 -14.33 1.37
C SER A 774 17.55 -14.90 0.21
N ASP A 775 16.93 -15.73 -0.62
CA ASP A 775 17.54 -16.56 -1.64
C ASP A 775 16.47 -17.06 -2.62
N ASN A 776 16.87 -17.58 -3.79
CA ASN A 776 15.91 -18.09 -4.78
C ASN A 776 15.13 -19.35 -4.30
N GLY A 777 15.68 -20.09 -3.34
CA GLY A 777 14.96 -21.19 -2.69
C GLY A 777 13.82 -20.69 -1.79
N ALA A 778 14.03 -19.61 -1.05
CA ALA A 778 12.98 -18.98 -0.24
C ALA A 778 11.82 -18.46 -1.11
N PHE A 779 12.13 -17.83 -2.24
CA PHE A 779 11.13 -17.46 -3.25
C PHE A 779 10.30 -18.67 -3.69
N TRP A 780 10.93 -19.78 -4.08
CA TRP A 780 10.20 -21.01 -4.47
C TRP A 780 9.38 -21.65 -3.35
N ARG A 781 9.86 -21.62 -2.10
CA ARG A 781 9.10 -22.10 -0.93
C ARG A 781 7.89 -21.20 -0.64
N SER A 782 7.97 -19.90 -0.94
CA SER A 782 6.87 -18.95 -0.72
C SER A 782 5.60 -19.28 -1.53
N LEU A 783 5.73 -19.96 -2.68
CA LEU A 783 4.62 -20.43 -3.53
C LEU A 783 3.71 -21.48 -2.84
N TYR A 784 4.15 -22.04 -1.72
CA TYR A 784 3.35 -22.94 -0.88
C TYR A 784 2.69 -22.23 0.31
N GLU A 785 2.96 -20.93 0.54
CA GLU A 785 2.38 -20.09 1.60
C GLU A 785 2.46 -20.67 3.04
N THR A 786 3.35 -21.65 3.27
CA THR A 786 3.46 -22.42 4.51
C THR A 786 4.81 -22.14 5.19
N PRO A 787 4.86 -21.46 6.36
CA PRO A 787 6.12 -21.14 7.04
C PRO A 787 6.94 -22.37 7.47
N THR A 788 6.28 -23.50 7.76
CA THR A 788 6.86 -24.77 8.23
C THR A 788 7.27 -25.73 7.11
N PHE A 789 7.23 -25.30 5.84
CA PHE A 789 7.24 -26.22 4.69
C PHE A 789 8.44 -27.20 4.63
N GLU A 790 9.65 -26.81 5.03
CA GLU A 790 10.78 -27.76 5.09
C GLU A 790 10.59 -28.85 6.18
N GLU A 791 9.92 -28.52 7.28
CA GLU A 791 9.65 -29.41 8.41
C GLU A 791 8.49 -30.37 8.07
N ASP A 792 7.43 -29.85 7.44
CA ASP A 792 6.28 -30.64 6.96
C ASP A 792 6.72 -31.72 5.96
N LEU A 793 7.67 -31.41 5.08
CA LEU A 793 8.22 -32.34 4.10
C LEU A 793 9.10 -33.44 4.73
N GLU A 794 9.95 -33.11 5.71
CA GLU A 794 10.72 -34.14 6.45
C GLU A 794 9.77 -35.03 7.27
N HIS A 795 8.68 -34.50 7.85
CA HIS A 795 7.67 -35.31 8.54
C HIS A 795 6.99 -36.31 7.59
N LEU A 796 6.52 -35.83 6.43
CA LEU A 796 5.92 -36.69 5.40
C LEU A 796 6.92 -37.74 4.88
N TRP A 797 8.19 -37.38 4.72
CA TRP A 797 9.24 -38.35 4.40
C TRP A 797 9.39 -39.42 5.51
N LYS A 798 9.39 -39.03 6.78
CA LYS A 798 9.52 -39.97 7.91
C LYS A 798 8.32 -40.89 8.12
N GLU A 799 7.11 -40.51 7.69
CA GLU A 799 5.97 -41.44 7.60
C GLU A 799 6.19 -42.55 6.55
N LEU A 800 7.03 -42.31 5.54
CA LEU A 800 7.17 -43.16 4.34
C LEU A 800 8.49 -43.93 4.26
N GLU A 801 9.52 -43.45 4.98
CA GLU A 801 10.83 -44.09 5.11
C GLU A 801 10.76 -45.59 5.44
N PRO A 802 9.87 -46.10 6.34
CA PRO A 802 9.77 -47.55 6.60
C PRO A 802 9.34 -48.40 5.39
N LEU A 803 8.47 -47.88 4.53
CA LEU A 803 8.04 -48.55 3.30
C LEU A 803 9.17 -48.51 2.25
N TYR A 804 9.80 -47.34 2.05
CA TYR A 804 10.95 -47.23 1.15
C TYR A 804 12.11 -48.16 1.55
N LEU A 805 12.43 -48.26 2.84
CA LEU A 805 13.48 -49.15 3.35
C LEU A 805 13.18 -50.64 3.12
N ASN A 806 11.90 -51.02 3.09
CA ASN A 806 11.46 -52.38 2.74
C ASN A 806 11.61 -52.65 1.22
N VAL A 807 11.20 -51.71 0.35
CA VAL A 807 11.37 -51.81 -1.11
C VAL A 807 12.86 -51.84 -1.49
N HIS A 808 13.68 -50.95 -0.92
CA HIS A 808 15.13 -50.87 -1.15
C HIS A 808 15.85 -52.17 -0.79
N ALA A 809 15.55 -52.75 0.37
CA ALA A 809 16.17 -54.01 0.81
C ALA A 809 15.85 -55.17 -0.14
N TYR A 810 14.58 -55.29 -0.54
CA TYR A 810 14.11 -56.33 -1.47
C TYR A 810 14.75 -56.17 -2.86
N VAL A 811 14.69 -54.97 -3.45
CA VAL A 811 15.30 -54.67 -4.76
C VAL A 811 16.81 -54.90 -4.74
N ARG A 812 17.51 -54.51 -3.66
CA ARG A 812 18.94 -54.79 -3.48
C ARG A 812 19.24 -56.28 -3.45
N ARG A 813 18.38 -57.12 -2.86
CA ARG A 813 18.52 -58.59 -2.91
C ARG A 813 18.34 -59.11 -4.34
N SER A 814 17.36 -58.62 -5.09
CA SER A 814 17.18 -59.02 -6.49
C SER A 814 18.36 -58.59 -7.39
N LEU A 815 18.87 -57.37 -7.22
CA LEU A 815 20.10 -56.94 -7.88
C LEU A 815 21.31 -57.79 -7.48
N TYR A 816 21.42 -58.22 -6.21
CA TYR A 816 22.44 -59.17 -5.78
C TYR A 816 22.32 -60.53 -6.48
N LYS A 817 21.11 -61.06 -6.67
CA LYS A 817 20.88 -62.31 -7.44
C LYS A 817 21.38 -62.18 -8.89
N LYS A 818 21.21 -61.00 -9.51
CA LYS A 818 21.60 -60.73 -10.90
C LYS A 818 23.10 -60.40 -11.09
N TYR A 819 23.65 -59.50 -10.28
CA TYR A 819 24.99 -58.92 -10.48
C TYR A 819 26.05 -59.44 -9.48
N GLY A 820 25.63 -60.12 -8.41
CA GLY A 820 26.51 -60.78 -7.46
C GLY A 820 27.31 -59.87 -6.51
N GLY A 821 27.95 -60.50 -5.52
CA GLY A 821 28.61 -59.81 -4.40
C GLY A 821 29.85 -58.96 -4.73
N LYS A 822 30.32 -58.94 -5.98
CA LYS A 822 31.33 -57.97 -6.45
C LYS A 822 30.73 -56.59 -6.74
N HIS A 823 29.47 -56.57 -7.16
CA HIS A 823 28.78 -55.39 -7.69
C HIS A 823 27.66 -54.89 -6.76
N ILE A 824 27.20 -55.70 -5.80
CA ILE A 824 26.18 -55.35 -4.80
C ILE A 824 26.60 -55.83 -3.41
N ASN A 825 26.53 -54.96 -2.41
CA ASN A 825 26.60 -55.34 -1.00
C ASN A 825 25.18 -55.36 -0.40
N VAL A 826 24.74 -56.50 0.16
CA VAL A 826 23.40 -56.67 0.75
C VAL A 826 23.18 -55.88 2.06
N ARG A 827 24.21 -55.20 2.58
CA ARG A 827 24.15 -54.28 3.74
C ARG A 827 24.56 -52.84 3.40
N GLY A 828 24.88 -52.57 2.13
CA GLY A 828 25.36 -51.27 1.65
C GLY A 828 24.41 -50.58 0.67
N PRO A 829 24.80 -49.42 0.11
CA PRO A 829 24.01 -48.69 -0.88
C PRO A 829 23.97 -49.39 -2.25
N ILE A 830 22.94 -49.12 -3.06
CA ILE A 830 22.81 -49.66 -4.42
C ILE A 830 23.57 -48.76 -5.42
N PRO A 831 24.36 -49.31 -6.37
CA PRO A 831 24.97 -48.52 -7.44
C PRO A 831 23.92 -47.86 -8.34
N ALA A 832 23.97 -46.54 -8.46
CA ALA A 832 22.94 -45.68 -9.04
C ALA A 832 22.68 -45.78 -10.57
N HIS A 833 23.09 -46.88 -11.21
CA HIS A 833 22.97 -47.17 -12.64
C HIS A 833 22.25 -48.49 -12.94
N LEU A 834 21.88 -49.27 -11.92
CA LEU A 834 21.29 -50.62 -12.05
C LEU A 834 19.78 -50.66 -11.84
N LEU A 835 19.10 -49.51 -11.96
CA LEU A 835 17.74 -49.28 -11.47
C LEU A 835 16.79 -48.78 -12.59
N GLY A 836 16.95 -49.31 -13.80
CA GLY A 836 16.02 -49.11 -14.93
C GLY A 836 15.95 -47.69 -15.53
N ASN A 837 16.70 -46.74 -15.00
CA ASN A 837 16.53 -45.32 -15.29
C ASN A 837 17.84 -44.53 -15.13
N MET A 838 18.07 -43.54 -16.00
CA MET A 838 19.29 -42.69 -16.04
C MET A 838 19.63 -42.01 -14.70
N TRP A 839 18.63 -41.70 -13.88
CA TRP A 839 18.79 -41.05 -12.57
C TRP A 839 18.46 -41.97 -11.39
N ALA A 840 17.98 -43.19 -11.63
CA ALA A 840 17.37 -44.05 -10.62
C ALA A 840 16.27 -43.32 -9.80
N GLN A 841 15.48 -42.47 -10.48
CA GLN A 841 14.33 -41.79 -9.88
C GLN A 841 13.10 -42.71 -9.78
N THR A 842 12.95 -43.62 -10.73
CA THR A 842 11.87 -44.60 -10.85
C THR A 842 12.53 -45.90 -11.30
N TRP A 843 12.05 -47.03 -10.80
CA TRP A 843 12.68 -48.35 -10.90
C TRP A 843 11.80 -49.37 -11.64
N SER A 844 10.69 -48.94 -12.27
CA SER A 844 9.79 -49.79 -13.07
C SER A 844 10.53 -50.60 -14.13
N GLY A 845 11.53 -49.98 -14.78
CA GLY A 845 12.42 -50.60 -15.77
C GLY A 845 13.29 -51.77 -15.28
N ILE A 846 13.19 -52.22 -14.02
CA ILE A 846 13.77 -53.49 -13.53
C ILE A 846 12.74 -54.46 -12.92
N MET A 847 11.45 -54.33 -13.29
CA MET A 847 10.39 -55.22 -12.83
C MET A 847 10.67 -56.70 -13.16
N ASP A 848 11.37 -57.00 -14.28
CA ASP A 848 11.85 -58.35 -14.62
C ASP A 848 12.78 -58.97 -13.56
N LEU A 849 13.55 -58.14 -12.84
CA LEU A 849 14.43 -58.57 -11.75
C LEU A 849 13.72 -58.54 -10.39
N ALA A 850 12.69 -57.70 -10.24
CA ALA A 850 12.03 -57.38 -8.99
C ALA A 850 10.61 -57.96 -8.84
N ILE A 851 10.14 -58.76 -9.81
CA ILE A 851 8.80 -59.37 -9.78
C ILE A 851 8.64 -60.35 -8.59
N PRO A 852 7.64 -60.14 -7.70
CA PRO A 852 7.33 -61.02 -6.58
C PRO A 852 6.97 -62.46 -6.98
N TYR A 853 6.07 -62.62 -7.95
CA TYR A 853 5.51 -63.89 -8.40
C TYR A 853 5.65 -64.02 -9.93
N PRO A 854 6.74 -64.64 -10.44
CA PRO A 854 7.03 -64.69 -11.88
C PRO A 854 5.98 -65.42 -12.73
N ASP A 855 5.30 -66.40 -12.14
CA ASP A 855 4.33 -67.27 -12.81
C ASP A 855 2.89 -66.70 -12.79
N ALA A 856 2.66 -65.59 -12.08
CA ALA A 856 1.36 -64.90 -12.02
C ALA A 856 1.25 -63.78 -13.07
N THR A 857 0.03 -63.41 -13.46
CA THR A 857 -0.22 -62.43 -14.52
C THR A 857 0.45 -61.08 -14.24
N GLN A 858 1.06 -60.51 -15.29
CA GLN A 858 1.75 -59.23 -15.27
C GLN A 858 0.88 -58.12 -15.87
N VAL A 859 0.97 -56.91 -15.32
CA VAL A 859 0.20 -55.75 -15.74
C VAL A 859 1.05 -54.87 -16.67
N ASP A 860 1.22 -55.31 -17.92
CA ASP A 860 1.79 -54.50 -19.01
C ASP A 860 0.87 -54.53 -20.23
N ALA A 861 0.38 -53.35 -20.62
CA ALA A 861 -0.48 -53.16 -21.78
C ALA A 861 0.30 -53.02 -23.10
N THR A 862 1.62 -52.82 -23.06
CA THR A 862 2.46 -52.49 -24.23
C THR A 862 2.33 -53.51 -25.38
N PRO A 863 2.40 -54.84 -25.16
CA PRO A 863 2.24 -55.82 -26.24
C PRO A 863 0.84 -55.79 -26.85
N ALA A 864 -0.20 -55.52 -26.04
CA ALA A 864 -1.57 -55.43 -26.50
C ALA A 864 -1.84 -54.14 -27.30
N MET A 865 -1.27 -53.01 -26.89
CA MET A 865 -1.31 -51.74 -27.64
C MET A 865 -0.67 -51.90 -29.02
N ILE A 866 0.51 -52.50 -29.09
CA ILE A 866 1.24 -52.76 -30.35
C ILE A 866 0.46 -53.74 -31.23
N ALA A 867 -0.01 -54.88 -30.68
CA ALA A 867 -0.78 -55.88 -31.43
C ALA A 867 -2.12 -55.34 -31.96
N LYS A 868 -2.73 -54.36 -31.27
CA LYS A 868 -3.97 -53.68 -31.68
C LYS A 868 -3.73 -52.42 -32.53
N GLY A 869 -2.47 -52.13 -32.91
CA GLY A 869 -2.12 -51.05 -33.83
C GLY A 869 -2.30 -49.63 -33.28
N TRP A 870 -2.10 -49.44 -31.96
CA TRP A 870 -2.21 -48.12 -31.34
C TRP A 870 -1.11 -47.16 -31.84
N ASN A 871 -1.43 -45.86 -31.83
CA ASN A 871 -0.51 -44.76 -32.14
C ASN A 871 -0.66 -43.63 -31.09
N ALA A 872 0.20 -42.61 -31.14
CA ALA A 872 0.17 -41.52 -30.15
C ALA A 872 -1.21 -40.84 -30.08
N THR A 873 -1.80 -40.45 -31.22
CA THR A 873 -3.13 -39.84 -31.27
C THR A 873 -4.21 -40.71 -30.60
N ARG A 874 -4.14 -42.04 -30.76
CA ARG A 874 -5.06 -42.99 -30.12
C ARG A 874 -4.92 -43.01 -28.59
N MET A 875 -3.71 -42.85 -28.07
CA MET A 875 -3.44 -42.76 -26.62
C MET A 875 -4.04 -41.47 -26.04
N PHE A 876 -3.82 -40.32 -26.70
CA PHE A 876 -4.43 -39.05 -26.31
C PHE A 876 -5.97 -39.08 -26.41
N GLN A 877 -6.53 -39.77 -27.42
CA GLN A 877 -7.99 -39.94 -27.56
C GLN A 877 -8.61 -40.77 -26.44
N GLU A 878 -7.96 -41.84 -25.97
CA GLU A 878 -8.48 -42.57 -24.79
C GLU A 878 -8.33 -41.77 -23.49
N SER A 879 -7.36 -40.87 -23.41
CA SER A 879 -7.29 -39.91 -22.30
C SER A 879 -8.45 -38.92 -22.33
N ASP A 880 -8.76 -38.32 -23.49
CA ASP A 880 -9.93 -37.43 -23.66
C ASP A 880 -11.25 -38.19 -23.37
N ASN A 881 -11.36 -39.46 -23.78
CA ASN A 881 -12.46 -40.34 -23.37
C ASN A 881 -12.53 -40.52 -21.85
N PHE A 882 -11.39 -40.66 -21.14
CA PHE A 882 -11.37 -40.76 -19.67
C PHE A 882 -11.89 -39.47 -19.03
N PHE A 883 -11.36 -38.30 -19.37
CA PHE A 883 -11.78 -37.01 -18.80
C PHE A 883 -13.27 -36.72 -19.08
N THR A 884 -13.73 -36.93 -20.32
CA THR A 884 -15.14 -36.76 -20.68
C THR A 884 -16.05 -37.82 -20.04
N SER A 885 -15.55 -39.03 -19.75
CA SER A 885 -16.28 -40.03 -18.95
C SER A 885 -16.65 -39.51 -17.57
N LEU A 886 -15.77 -38.72 -16.93
CA LEU A 886 -16.03 -38.07 -15.65
C LEU A 886 -16.99 -36.86 -15.78
N GLY A 887 -17.29 -36.41 -17.00
CA GLY A 887 -18.07 -35.20 -17.25
C GLY A 887 -17.25 -33.91 -17.14
N LEU A 888 -15.93 -34.02 -17.25
CA LEU A 888 -15.04 -32.88 -17.45
C LEU A 888 -15.06 -32.44 -18.92
N LEU A 889 -14.19 -31.50 -19.30
CA LEU A 889 -14.27 -30.80 -20.59
C LEU A 889 -13.47 -31.55 -21.67
N PRO A 890 -14.04 -31.77 -22.88
CA PRO A 890 -13.30 -32.37 -23.99
C PRO A 890 -12.20 -31.42 -24.47
N MET A 891 -11.12 -31.99 -25.03
CA MET A 891 -10.04 -31.19 -25.61
C MET A 891 -10.52 -30.37 -26.82
N PRO A 892 -10.17 -29.06 -26.90
CA PRO A 892 -10.65 -28.19 -27.96
C PRO A 892 -10.05 -28.55 -29.33
N PRO A 893 -10.69 -28.21 -30.47
CA PRO A 893 -10.15 -28.50 -31.80
C PRO A 893 -8.73 -27.94 -32.04
N GLU A 894 -8.37 -26.83 -31.40
CA GLU A 894 -7.04 -26.22 -31.52
C GLU A 894 -5.94 -27.08 -30.86
N PHE A 895 -6.24 -27.78 -29.76
CA PHE A 895 -5.30 -28.70 -29.10
C PHE A 895 -4.84 -29.79 -30.06
N TRP A 896 -5.79 -30.44 -30.74
CA TRP A 896 -5.51 -31.51 -31.70
C TRP A 896 -4.78 -31.01 -32.97
N ALA A 897 -5.00 -29.76 -33.35
CA ALA A 897 -4.39 -29.15 -34.53
C ALA A 897 -2.98 -28.59 -34.31
N LYS A 898 -2.61 -28.27 -33.06
CA LYS A 898 -1.38 -27.53 -32.73
C LYS A 898 -0.39 -28.28 -31.84
N SER A 899 -0.80 -29.35 -31.15
CA SER A 899 0.08 -30.11 -30.23
C SER A 899 1.12 -30.96 -30.96
N MET A 900 2.30 -31.13 -30.33
CA MET A 900 3.36 -32.02 -30.81
C MET A 900 3.27 -33.36 -30.06
N LEU A 901 2.44 -34.27 -30.59
CA LEU A 901 2.11 -35.56 -29.95
C LEU A 901 3.09 -36.71 -30.29
N GLU A 902 3.96 -36.53 -31.29
CA GLU A 902 5.07 -37.45 -31.59
C GLU A 902 6.33 -36.68 -32.01
N LYS A 903 7.51 -37.33 -31.96
CA LYS A 903 8.78 -36.72 -32.37
C LYS A 903 8.81 -36.48 -33.89
N PRO A 904 9.05 -35.24 -34.37
CA PRO A 904 9.12 -34.95 -35.80
C PRO A 904 10.19 -35.76 -36.53
N LYS A 905 9.89 -36.15 -37.77
CA LYS A 905 10.74 -36.99 -38.65
C LYS A 905 11.37 -36.20 -39.80
N ASP A 906 11.25 -34.87 -39.75
CA ASP A 906 11.78 -33.89 -40.71
C ASP A 906 13.25 -33.48 -40.43
N GLY A 907 13.81 -33.91 -39.29
CA GLY A 907 15.18 -33.65 -38.89
C GLY A 907 15.37 -32.45 -37.96
N ARG A 908 14.29 -31.80 -37.51
CA ARG A 908 14.38 -30.68 -36.55
C ARG A 908 14.71 -31.18 -35.13
N ASN A 909 15.44 -30.36 -34.36
CA ASN A 909 15.72 -30.65 -32.95
C ASN A 909 14.55 -30.13 -32.08
N VAL A 910 14.15 -30.90 -31.06
CA VAL A 910 13.01 -30.58 -30.18
C VAL A 910 13.31 -30.91 -28.72
N VAL A 911 12.68 -30.22 -27.77
CA VAL A 911 12.73 -30.59 -26.35
C VAL A 911 11.76 -31.75 -26.12
N CYS A 912 12.25 -33.00 -26.14
CA CYS A 912 11.39 -34.19 -26.08
C CYS A 912 10.67 -34.44 -24.74
N HIS A 913 11.11 -33.82 -23.65
CA HIS A 913 10.48 -33.98 -22.34
C HIS A 913 9.00 -33.55 -22.39
N ALA A 914 8.13 -34.35 -21.79
CA ALA A 914 6.69 -34.10 -21.75
C ALA A 914 6.38 -32.75 -21.06
N SER A 915 5.33 -32.07 -21.54
CA SER A 915 4.88 -30.77 -21.01
C SER A 915 3.56 -30.33 -21.63
N ALA A 916 2.67 -29.78 -20.80
CA ALA A 916 1.44 -29.09 -21.17
C ALA A 916 1.60 -27.56 -21.09
N TRP A 917 0.92 -26.85 -21.99
CA TRP A 917 1.09 -25.41 -22.21
C TRP A 917 -0.26 -24.68 -22.29
N ASP A 918 -0.47 -23.68 -21.43
CA ASP A 918 -1.55 -22.66 -21.54
C ASP A 918 -1.00 -21.44 -22.29
N PHE A 919 -1.68 -21.01 -23.35
CA PHE A 919 -1.30 -19.83 -24.14
C PHE A 919 -1.97 -18.54 -23.66
N TYR A 920 -2.59 -18.57 -22.48
CA TYR A 920 -3.22 -17.47 -21.74
C TYR A 920 -4.39 -16.73 -22.44
N ASN A 921 -4.68 -17.09 -23.69
CA ASN A 921 -5.77 -16.55 -24.51
C ASN A 921 -7.14 -17.25 -24.31
N ARG A 922 -7.23 -18.15 -23.31
CA ARG A 922 -8.42 -18.92 -22.90
C ARG A 922 -8.96 -19.92 -23.93
N LYS A 923 -8.22 -20.22 -25.01
CA LYS A 923 -8.67 -21.07 -26.13
C LYS A 923 -7.65 -22.13 -26.55
N ASP A 924 -6.39 -21.72 -26.59
CA ASP A 924 -5.27 -22.49 -27.13
C ASP A 924 -4.48 -23.12 -25.99
N PHE A 925 -4.45 -24.45 -26.00
CA PHE A 925 -3.79 -25.28 -25.01
C PHE A 925 -3.13 -26.43 -25.77
N ARG A 926 -1.89 -26.80 -25.45
CA ARG A 926 -1.11 -27.77 -26.24
C ARG A 926 -0.29 -28.71 -25.35
N ILE A 927 0.02 -29.91 -25.86
CA ILE A 927 1.00 -30.83 -25.26
C ILE A 927 2.17 -31.05 -26.22
N LYS A 928 3.38 -31.10 -25.67
CA LYS A 928 4.63 -31.41 -26.36
C LYS A 928 5.27 -32.65 -25.72
N GLN A 929 5.13 -33.80 -26.36
CA GLN A 929 5.67 -35.10 -25.92
C GLN A 929 6.20 -35.90 -27.12
N CYS A 930 7.39 -36.48 -27.01
CA CYS A 930 7.95 -37.40 -28.02
C CYS A 930 7.39 -38.83 -27.85
N THR A 931 6.06 -38.98 -27.88
CA THR A 931 5.33 -40.17 -27.41
C THR A 931 5.78 -41.48 -28.07
N VAL A 932 6.00 -42.51 -27.25
CA VAL A 932 6.27 -43.90 -27.68
C VAL A 932 5.08 -44.79 -27.31
N ILE A 933 4.85 -45.90 -28.02
CA ILE A 933 3.69 -46.79 -27.78
C ILE A 933 4.01 -47.77 -26.65
N THR A 934 3.98 -47.30 -25.40
CA THR A 934 4.19 -48.07 -24.17
C THR A 934 3.12 -47.76 -23.13
N MET A 935 3.00 -48.61 -22.10
CA MET A 935 2.13 -48.34 -20.94
C MET A 935 2.62 -47.14 -20.11
N ASP A 936 3.94 -46.94 -19.96
CA ASP A 936 4.52 -45.79 -19.25
C ASP A 936 4.21 -44.46 -19.95
N ASP A 937 4.24 -44.42 -21.29
CA ASP A 937 3.82 -43.25 -22.06
C ASP A 937 2.30 -43.07 -22.03
N LEU A 938 1.49 -44.14 -21.97
CA LEU A 938 0.03 -44.04 -21.79
C LEU A 938 -0.32 -43.39 -20.44
N ILE A 939 0.42 -43.73 -19.39
CA ILE A 939 0.34 -43.08 -18.06
C ILE A 939 0.74 -41.61 -18.15
N THR A 940 1.85 -41.30 -18.84
CA THR A 940 2.34 -39.92 -19.06
C THR A 940 1.34 -39.07 -19.85
N VAL A 941 0.69 -39.64 -20.88
CA VAL A 941 -0.35 -38.97 -21.66
C VAL A 941 -1.52 -38.53 -20.76
N HIS A 942 -1.93 -39.35 -19.78
CA HIS A 942 -2.97 -38.96 -18.82
C HIS A 942 -2.50 -37.88 -17.83
N HIS A 943 -1.22 -37.91 -17.43
CA HIS A 943 -0.62 -36.86 -16.60
C HIS A 943 -0.69 -35.49 -17.31
N GLU A 944 -0.17 -35.40 -18.54
CA GLU A 944 -0.13 -34.15 -19.31
C GLU A 944 -1.54 -33.63 -19.67
N MET A 945 -2.47 -34.53 -20.00
CA MET A 945 -3.88 -34.19 -20.24
C MET A 945 -4.57 -33.68 -18.97
N GLY A 946 -4.12 -34.08 -17.77
CA GLY A 946 -4.58 -33.54 -16.50
C GLY A 946 -4.21 -32.06 -16.29
N HIS A 947 -3.01 -31.64 -16.70
CA HIS A 947 -2.62 -30.23 -16.71
C HIS A 947 -3.51 -29.42 -17.66
N VAL A 948 -3.72 -29.90 -18.89
CA VAL A 948 -4.63 -29.25 -19.86
C VAL A 948 -6.06 -29.18 -19.33
N GLN A 949 -6.53 -30.24 -18.64
CA GLN A 949 -7.83 -30.21 -17.98
C GLN A 949 -7.89 -29.14 -16.88
N TYR A 950 -6.81 -28.93 -16.11
CA TYR A 950 -6.73 -27.85 -15.12
C TYR A 950 -6.84 -26.47 -15.80
N PHE A 951 -6.09 -26.25 -16.90
CA PHE A 951 -6.15 -25.01 -17.69
C PHE A 951 -7.58 -24.71 -18.15
N LEU A 952 -8.27 -25.70 -18.73
CA LEU A 952 -9.64 -25.58 -19.24
C LEU A 952 -10.67 -25.21 -18.15
N GLN A 953 -10.43 -25.52 -16.87
CA GLN A 953 -11.32 -25.19 -15.76
C GLN A 953 -11.09 -23.79 -15.20
N TYR A 954 -9.84 -23.33 -15.10
CA TYR A 954 -9.53 -22.00 -14.53
C TYR A 954 -9.38 -20.88 -15.57
N LYS A 955 -9.48 -21.16 -16.88
CA LYS A 955 -9.29 -20.19 -17.98
C LYS A 955 -10.05 -18.86 -17.86
N ASP A 956 -11.15 -18.82 -17.11
CA ASP A 956 -11.98 -17.62 -16.93
C ASP A 956 -11.62 -16.79 -15.67
N GLN A 957 -10.73 -17.31 -14.81
CA GLN A 957 -10.10 -16.56 -13.73
C GLN A 957 -9.22 -15.41 -14.28
N PRO A 958 -8.91 -14.39 -13.47
CA PRO A 958 -7.81 -13.46 -13.73
C PRO A 958 -6.50 -14.23 -13.97
N ILE A 959 -5.63 -13.72 -14.84
CA ILE A 959 -4.39 -14.41 -15.26
C ILE A 959 -3.50 -14.76 -14.06
N SER A 960 -3.41 -13.89 -13.05
CA SER A 960 -2.65 -14.13 -11.80
C SER A 960 -3.18 -15.27 -10.93
N PHE A 961 -4.34 -15.85 -11.25
CA PHE A 961 -4.93 -17.02 -10.58
C PHE A 961 -5.00 -18.27 -11.48
N ARG A 962 -4.50 -18.22 -12.72
CA ARG A 962 -4.42 -19.35 -13.66
C ARG A 962 -3.22 -20.26 -13.37
N GLU A 963 -3.18 -20.76 -12.14
CA GLU A 963 -2.19 -21.69 -11.61
C GLU A 963 -2.90 -22.73 -10.73
N GLY A 964 -2.25 -23.86 -10.43
CA GLY A 964 -2.72 -24.77 -9.38
C GLY A 964 -2.67 -24.10 -8.00
N ALA A 965 -3.54 -24.51 -7.07
CA ALA A 965 -3.67 -23.88 -5.74
C ALA A 965 -2.34 -23.83 -4.94
N ASN A 966 -1.44 -24.79 -5.20
CA ASN A 966 0.00 -24.62 -5.13
C ASN A 966 0.64 -25.45 -6.28
N PRO A 967 1.96 -25.37 -6.54
CA PRO A 967 2.57 -26.10 -7.65
C PRO A 967 2.40 -27.63 -7.58
N GLY A 968 2.33 -28.21 -6.37
CA GLY A 968 2.09 -29.64 -6.17
C GLY A 968 0.65 -30.08 -6.47
N PHE A 969 -0.35 -29.20 -6.36
CA PHE A 969 -1.73 -29.51 -6.79
C PHE A 969 -1.81 -29.77 -8.29
N HIS A 970 -1.05 -29.03 -9.10
CA HIS A 970 -1.07 -29.13 -10.55
C HIS A 970 -0.55 -30.51 -10.98
N GLU A 971 0.66 -30.86 -10.52
CA GLU A 971 1.30 -32.18 -10.71
C GLU A 971 0.52 -33.35 -10.09
N ALA A 972 -0.40 -33.11 -9.16
CA ALA A 972 -1.23 -34.14 -8.54
C ALA A 972 -2.46 -34.49 -9.40
N ILE A 973 -3.06 -33.52 -10.10
CA ILE A 973 -4.27 -33.79 -10.90
C ILE A 973 -3.95 -34.75 -12.05
N GLY A 974 -2.80 -34.59 -12.72
CA GLY A 974 -2.36 -35.53 -13.75
C GLY A 974 -2.22 -36.97 -13.23
N ASP A 975 -1.49 -37.15 -12.13
CA ASP A 975 -1.21 -38.48 -11.57
C ASP A 975 -2.46 -39.18 -11.01
N VAL A 976 -3.42 -38.45 -10.44
CA VAL A 976 -4.64 -39.02 -9.83
C VAL A 976 -5.45 -39.88 -10.80
N LEU A 977 -5.60 -39.45 -12.05
CA LEU A 977 -6.33 -40.23 -13.05
C LEU A 977 -5.48 -41.40 -13.54
N ALA A 978 -4.16 -41.20 -13.69
CA ALA A 978 -3.23 -42.25 -14.09
C ALA A 978 -3.21 -43.45 -13.10
N LEU A 979 -3.43 -43.22 -11.80
CA LEU A 979 -3.61 -44.29 -10.81
C LEU A 979 -4.79 -45.22 -11.16
N SER A 980 -5.93 -44.66 -11.59
CA SER A 980 -7.10 -45.46 -12.01
C SER A 980 -6.85 -46.15 -13.36
N VAL A 981 -6.23 -45.46 -14.32
CA VAL A 981 -5.90 -45.97 -15.67
C VAL A 981 -4.97 -47.19 -15.60
N ALA A 982 -4.02 -47.19 -14.67
CA ALA A 982 -3.09 -48.29 -14.47
C ALA A 982 -3.72 -49.56 -13.85
N THR A 983 -4.98 -49.50 -13.37
CA THR A 983 -5.62 -50.67 -12.75
C THR A 983 -5.92 -51.76 -13.80
N PRO A 984 -5.76 -53.05 -13.47
CA PRO A 984 -6.17 -54.16 -14.36
C PRO A 984 -7.64 -54.07 -14.78
N LYS A 985 -8.50 -53.59 -13.87
CA LYS A 985 -9.92 -53.30 -14.11
C LYS A 985 -10.12 -52.31 -15.26
N HIS A 986 -9.40 -51.19 -15.24
CA HIS A 986 -9.50 -50.19 -16.29
C HIS A 986 -8.93 -50.70 -17.62
N LEU A 987 -7.73 -51.30 -17.59
CA LEU A 987 -7.08 -51.87 -18.78
C LEU A 987 -7.97 -52.91 -19.49
N LYS A 988 -8.81 -53.64 -18.75
CA LYS A 988 -9.82 -54.55 -19.33
C LYS A 988 -11.00 -53.81 -19.96
N GLU A 989 -11.52 -52.76 -19.33
CA GLU A 989 -12.64 -51.97 -19.85
C GLU A 989 -12.28 -51.24 -21.16
N ILE A 990 -11.03 -50.78 -21.31
CA ILE A 990 -10.51 -50.23 -22.58
C ILE A 990 -9.97 -51.29 -23.55
N GLY A 991 -10.12 -52.58 -23.22
CA GLY A 991 -9.78 -53.70 -24.09
C GLY A 991 -8.29 -53.92 -24.34
N LEU A 992 -7.41 -53.51 -23.42
CA LEU A 992 -5.97 -53.83 -23.43
C LEU A 992 -5.63 -55.10 -22.62
N LEU A 993 -6.51 -55.56 -21.74
CA LEU A 993 -6.35 -56.79 -20.94
C LEU A 993 -7.59 -57.69 -21.08
N ASP A 994 -7.42 -58.96 -21.49
CA ASP A 994 -8.57 -59.84 -21.76
C ASP A 994 -9.19 -60.41 -20.46
N VAL A 995 -8.37 -60.71 -19.45
CA VAL A 995 -8.78 -61.27 -18.16
C VAL A 995 -8.13 -60.47 -17.02
N VAL A 996 -8.92 -60.10 -16.01
CA VAL A 996 -8.40 -59.62 -14.72
C VAL A 996 -8.33 -60.83 -13.80
N GLU A 997 -7.13 -61.23 -13.44
CA GLU A 997 -6.92 -62.26 -12.42
C GLU A 997 -6.95 -61.63 -11.02
N ASP A 998 -8.10 -61.72 -10.38
CA ASP A 998 -8.29 -61.33 -8.98
C ASP A 998 -7.67 -62.41 -8.06
N ASN A 999 -6.34 -62.36 -7.91
CA ASN A 999 -5.59 -63.22 -7.01
C ASN A 999 -4.45 -62.45 -6.31
N ALA A 1000 -4.13 -62.84 -5.08
CA ALA A 1000 -3.20 -62.11 -4.22
C ALA A 1000 -1.77 -61.99 -4.80
N GLU A 1001 -1.33 -62.95 -5.61
CA GLU A 1001 0.00 -62.93 -6.25
C GLU A 1001 0.06 -61.85 -7.34
N SER A 1002 -1.00 -61.73 -8.14
CA SER A 1002 -1.17 -60.69 -9.17
C SER A 1002 -1.35 -59.30 -8.54
N THR A 1003 -2.10 -59.19 -7.43
CA THR A 1003 -2.23 -57.94 -6.66
C THR A 1003 -0.89 -57.46 -6.09
N ILE A 1004 -0.05 -58.38 -5.60
CA ILE A 1004 1.30 -58.05 -5.12
C ILE A 1004 2.25 -57.69 -6.27
N ASN A 1005 2.16 -58.36 -7.43
CA ASN A 1005 2.88 -57.97 -8.64
C ASN A 1005 2.49 -56.54 -9.08
N TYR A 1006 1.19 -56.21 -9.13
CA TYR A 1006 0.69 -54.87 -9.45
C TYR A 1006 1.16 -53.82 -8.44
N LEU A 1007 0.98 -54.06 -7.13
CA LEU A 1007 1.44 -53.10 -6.12
C LEU A 1007 2.96 -52.90 -6.18
N MET A 1008 3.75 -53.93 -6.51
CA MET A 1008 5.19 -53.79 -6.72
C MET A 1008 5.51 -52.87 -7.90
N SER A 1009 4.85 -53.00 -9.06
CA SER A 1009 5.14 -52.12 -10.20
C SER A 1009 4.85 -50.65 -9.89
N ILE A 1010 3.72 -50.36 -9.23
CA ILE A 1010 3.38 -48.99 -8.80
C ILE A 1010 4.33 -48.50 -7.69
N ALA A 1011 4.85 -49.39 -6.82
CA ALA A 1011 5.84 -49.01 -5.80
C ALA A 1011 7.22 -48.70 -6.39
N LEU A 1012 7.64 -49.46 -7.41
CA LEU A 1012 8.88 -49.20 -8.16
C LEU A 1012 8.83 -47.85 -8.91
N ASP A 1013 7.65 -47.32 -9.24
CA ASP A 1013 7.50 -45.92 -9.66
C ASP A 1013 7.39 -44.98 -8.44
N LYS A 1014 6.24 -44.97 -7.76
CA LYS A 1014 5.84 -43.94 -6.79
C LYS A 1014 6.68 -43.95 -5.51
N ILE A 1015 6.96 -45.12 -4.93
CA ILE A 1015 7.71 -45.21 -3.66
C ILE A 1015 9.22 -44.97 -3.90
N ALA A 1016 9.76 -45.47 -5.01
CA ALA A 1016 11.16 -45.24 -5.39
C ALA A 1016 11.48 -43.75 -5.60
N PHE A 1017 10.51 -43.00 -6.12
CA PHE A 1017 10.65 -41.57 -6.46
C PHE A 1017 10.69 -40.65 -5.24
N LEU A 1018 9.88 -40.91 -4.20
CA LEU A 1018 9.74 -40.02 -3.04
C LEU A 1018 11.08 -39.45 -2.50
N PRO A 1019 12.10 -40.27 -2.17
CA PRO A 1019 13.37 -39.72 -1.67
C PRO A 1019 14.17 -38.94 -2.72
N PHE A 1020 14.00 -39.22 -4.02
CA PHE A 1020 14.60 -38.41 -5.09
C PHE A 1020 13.89 -37.05 -5.24
N GLY A 1021 12.56 -37.07 -5.26
CA GLY A 1021 11.71 -35.88 -5.28
C GLY A 1021 12.03 -34.93 -4.12
N TYR A 1022 12.23 -35.51 -2.92
CA TYR A 1022 12.58 -34.77 -1.72
C TYR A 1022 14.00 -34.18 -1.76
N LEU A 1023 15.02 -34.99 -2.08
CA LEU A 1023 16.41 -34.54 -2.01
C LEU A 1023 16.80 -33.50 -3.07
N MET A 1024 16.13 -33.49 -4.24
CA MET A 1024 16.43 -32.59 -5.36
C MET A 1024 16.38 -31.11 -4.96
N ASP A 1025 15.26 -30.67 -4.38
CA ASP A 1025 15.11 -29.27 -3.96
C ASP A 1025 15.73 -29.00 -2.59
N GLN A 1026 15.79 -29.98 -1.69
CA GLN A 1026 16.60 -29.89 -0.47
C GLN A 1026 18.10 -29.65 -0.77
N TRP A 1027 18.62 -30.09 -1.93
CA TRP A 1027 19.97 -29.76 -2.40
C TRP A 1027 20.01 -28.35 -3.02
N ARG A 1028 19.08 -28.01 -3.92
CA ARG A 1028 19.04 -26.68 -4.55
C ARG A 1028 18.85 -25.54 -3.55
N TRP A 1029 17.97 -25.70 -2.57
CA TRP A 1029 17.76 -24.71 -1.50
C TRP A 1029 19.06 -24.41 -0.76
N LYS A 1030 19.84 -25.45 -0.41
CA LYS A 1030 21.14 -25.31 0.25
C LYS A 1030 22.22 -24.70 -0.64
N VAL A 1031 22.10 -24.83 -1.96
CA VAL A 1031 22.95 -24.11 -2.92
C VAL A 1031 22.54 -22.64 -3.03
N PHE A 1032 21.23 -22.32 -3.00
CA PHE A 1032 20.74 -20.95 -3.03
C PHE A 1032 21.05 -20.19 -1.74
N ASP A 1033 20.84 -20.77 -0.55
CA ASP A 1033 21.13 -20.12 0.74
C ASP A 1033 22.61 -20.23 1.19
N GLY A 1034 23.46 -20.92 0.42
CA GLY A 1034 24.90 -21.04 0.67
C GLY A 1034 25.29 -22.10 1.72
N ARG A 1035 24.36 -22.91 2.24
CA ARG A 1035 24.68 -24.10 3.06
C ARG A 1035 25.53 -25.16 2.31
N ILE A 1036 25.58 -25.13 0.98
CA ILE A 1036 26.50 -25.89 0.11
C ILE A 1036 27.25 -24.90 -0.78
N SER A 1037 28.59 -24.87 -0.70
CA SER A 1037 29.41 -23.97 -1.53
C SER A 1037 29.67 -24.52 -2.93
N GLU A 1038 30.13 -23.66 -3.84
CA GLU A 1038 30.37 -24.00 -5.26
C GLU A 1038 31.57 -24.93 -5.52
N GLU A 1039 32.32 -25.24 -4.46
CA GLU A 1039 33.37 -26.24 -4.38
C GLU A 1039 32.86 -27.61 -3.90
N GLU A 1040 31.64 -27.72 -3.34
CA GLU A 1040 31.12 -28.96 -2.74
C GLU A 1040 29.80 -29.44 -3.37
N TYR A 1041 29.35 -28.81 -4.47
CA TYR A 1041 28.13 -29.14 -5.20
C TYR A 1041 27.93 -30.64 -5.46
N ASN A 1042 28.95 -31.35 -5.96
CA ASN A 1042 28.79 -32.74 -6.38
C ASN A 1042 28.97 -33.73 -5.21
N LYS A 1043 29.84 -33.41 -4.27
CA LYS A 1043 30.03 -34.08 -2.97
C LYS A 1043 28.72 -34.12 -2.19
N GLU A 1044 28.09 -32.97 -1.95
CA GLU A 1044 26.88 -32.91 -1.12
C GLU A 1044 25.65 -33.46 -1.85
N TRP A 1045 25.59 -33.37 -3.18
CA TRP A 1045 24.64 -34.14 -3.98
C TRP A 1045 24.74 -35.64 -3.69
N TRP A 1046 25.94 -36.21 -3.71
CA TRP A 1046 26.13 -37.64 -3.43
C TRP A 1046 25.94 -38.02 -1.96
N ASN A 1047 26.27 -37.15 -1.01
CA ASN A 1047 25.93 -37.34 0.40
C ASN A 1047 24.41 -37.41 0.60
N MET A 1048 23.64 -36.56 -0.10
CA MET A 1048 22.18 -36.57 -0.01
C MET A 1048 21.54 -37.76 -0.73
N ARG A 1049 22.05 -38.16 -1.91
CA ARG A 1049 21.68 -39.41 -2.60
C ARG A 1049 21.92 -40.64 -1.71
N MET A 1050 23.01 -40.66 -0.96
CA MET A 1050 23.32 -41.70 0.01
C MET A 1050 22.41 -41.61 1.27
N LYS A 1051 22.17 -40.41 1.81
CA LYS A 1051 21.33 -40.21 3.01
C LYS A 1051 19.87 -40.65 2.78
N TYR A 1052 19.27 -40.24 1.66
CA TYR A 1052 17.82 -40.39 1.44
C TYR A 1052 17.46 -41.60 0.57
N GLN A 1053 18.20 -41.87 -0.51
CA GLN A 1053 17.91 -43.02 -1.38
C GLN A 1053 18.75 -44.26 -1.09
N GLY A 1054 19.85 -44.15 -0.33
CA GLY A 1054 20.77 -45.28 -0.15
C GLY A 1054 21.42 -45.71 -1.45
N LEU A 1055 21.79 -44.75 -2.29
CA LEU A 1055 22.46 -44.98 -3.58
C LEU A 1055 23.89 -44.46 -3.56
N CYS A 1056 24.80 -45.20 -4.19
CA CYS A 1056 26.19 -44.80 -4.38
C CYS A 1056 26.50 -44.58 -5.88
N PRO A 1057 27.46 -43.69 -6.22
CA PRO A 1057 27.94 -43.59 -7.59
C PRO A 1057 28.76 -44.84 -7.94
N PRO A 1058 28.62 -45.44 -9.13
CA PRO A 1058 29.34 -46.64 -9.51
C PRO A 1058 30.84 -46.41 -9.79
N VAL A 1059 31.23 -45.15 -10.00
CA VAL A 1059 32.60 -44.69 -10.18
C VAL A 1059 32.87 -43.52 -9.24
N ALA A 1060 34.13 -43.31 -8.87
CA ALA A 1060 34.52 -42.12 -8.11
C ALA A 1060 34.13 -40.84 -8.89
N ARG A 1061 33.63 -39.84 -8.16
CA ARG A 1061 33.25 -38.53 -8.70
C ARG A 1061 34.15 -37.45 -8.11
N THR A 1062 34.27 -36.34 -8.82
CA THR A 1062 35.12 -35.18 -8.49
C THR A 1062 34.31 -33.90 -8.59
N GLU A 1063 34.88 -32.76 -8.21
CA GLU A 1063 34.26 -31.44 -8.40
C GLU A 1063 34.58 -30.83 -9.78
N GLN A 1064 35.15 -31.62 -10.70
CA GLN A 1064 35.02 -31.38 -12.14
C GLN A 1064 33.70 -31.94 -12.69
N ASP A 1065 33.03 -32.83 -11.95
CA ASP A 1065 31.72 -33.36 -12.30
C ASP A 1065 30.62 -32.44 -11.75
N PHE A 1066 29.44 -32.50 -12.36
CA PHE A 1066 28.23 -31.84 -11.89
C PHE A 1066 27.02 -32.70 -12.23
N ASP A 1067 26.90 -33.80 -11.49
CA ASP A 1067 25.87 -34.83 -11.68
C ASP A 1067 24.42 -34.32 -11.50
N PRO A 1068 24.12 -33.26 -10.72
CA PRO A 1068 22.80 -32.60 -10.74
C PRO A 1068 22.42 -32.07 -12.13
N GLY A 1069 23.35 -31.39 -12.81
CA GLY A 1069 23.11 -30.80 -14.15
C GLY A 1069 22.72 -31.83 -15.22
N ALA A 1070 23.03 -33.11 -14.99
CA ALA A 1070 22.64 -34.21 -15.87
C ALA A 1070 21.14 -34.60 -15.74
N LYS A 1071 20.29 -33.87 -14.99
CA LYS A 1071 18.83 -34.03 -14.90
C LYS A 1071 18.10 -32.75 -15.32
N PHE A 1072 17.27 -32.82 -16.37
CA PHE A 1072 16.58 -31.71 -17.06
C PHE A 1072 16.14 -30.53 -16.17
N HIS A 1073 15.43 -30.80 -15.08
CA HIS A 1073 14.88 -29.78 -14.18
C HIS A 1073 15.92 -28.86 -13.53
N ILE A 1074 17.21 -29.23 -13.52
CA ILE A 1074 18.32 -28.38 -13.05
C ILE A 1074 18.68 -27.29 -14.09
N PRO A 1075 19.15 -27.60 -15.32
CA PRO A 1075 19.41 -26.58 -16.35
C PRO A 1075 18.15 -25.84 -16.83
N ALA A 1076 17.00 -26.51 -16.94
CA ALA A 1076 15.72 -25.88 -17.31
C ALA A 1076 15.06 -25.10 -16.15
N ASN A 1077 15.69 -25.07 -14.97
CA ASN A 1077 15.28 -24.28 -13.80
C ASN A 1077 13.83 -24.52 -13.31
N VAL A 1078 13.34 -25.75 -13.38
CA VAL A 1078 11.98 -26.12 -12.93
C VAL A 1078 12.04 -26.62 -11.47
N PRO A 1079 11.34 -25.99 -10.50
CA PRO A 1079 11.24 -26.49 -9.11
C PRO A 1079 10.75 -27.94 -9.04
N TYR A 1080 11.31 -28.76 -8.16
CA TYR A 1080 11.12 -30.24 -8.15
C TYR A 1080 10.27 -30.75 -6.98
N VAL A 1081 10.21 -30.03 -5.86
CA VAL A 1081 9.42 -30.42 -4.67
C VAL A 1081 7.93 -30.61 -4.97
N ARG A 1082 7.44 -29.98 -6.04
CA ARG A 1082 6.09 -30.18 -6.60
C ARG A 1082 5.74 -31.64 -6.83
N TYR A 1083 6.70 -32.46 -7.26
CA TYR A 1083 6.48 -33.87 -7.54
C TYR A 1083 6.44 -34.70 -6.24
N PHE A 1084 7.24 -34.34 -5.23
CA PHE A 1084 7.11 -34.95 -3.90
C PHE A 1084 5.73 -34.64 -3.30
N VAL A 1085 5.31 -33.37 -3.33
CA VAL A 1085 3.98 -32.95 -2.85
C VAL A 1085 2.87 -33.68 -3.62
N SER A 1086 2.96 -33.75 -4.95
CA SER A 1086 2.03 -34.53 -5.78
C SER A 1086 1.96 -35.99 -5.35
N PHE A 1087 3.11 -36.65 -5.16
CA PHE A 1087 3.16 -38.07 -4.82
C PHE A 1087 2.58 -38.36 -3.42
N ILE A 1088 2.44 -37.35 -2.55
CA ILE A 1088 1.62 -37.45 -1.33
C ILE A 1088 0.14 -37.22 -1.63
N ILE A 1089 -0.20 -36.04 -2.17
CA ILE A 1089 -1.59 -35.58 -2.21
C ILE A 1089 -2.43 -36.28 -3.28
N GLN A 1090 -1.80 -36.89 -4.30
CA GLN A 1090 -2.51 -37.72 -5.29
C GLN A 1090 -3.26 -38.89 -4.63
N PHE A 1091 -2.71 -39.51 -3.58
CA PHE A 1091 -3.41 -40.58 -2.85
C PHE A 1091 -4.53 -40.03 -1.96
N GLN A 1092 -4.40 -38.81 -1.43
CA GLN A 1092 -5.48 -38.13 -0.71
C GLN A 1092 -6.65 -37.77 -1.65
N PHE A 1093 -6.34 -37.29 -2.85
CA PHE A 1093 -7.31 -36.97 -3.89
C PHE A 1093 -7.97 -38.24 -4.44
N HIS A 1094 -7.19 -39.27 -4.75
CA HIS A 1094 -7.69 -40.59 -5.18
C HIS A 1094 -8.65 -41.17 -4.12
N GLN A 1095 -8.27 -41.22 -2.83
CA GLN A 1095 -9.18 -41.65 -1.76
C GLN A 1095 -10.48 -40.84 -1.72
N ALA A 1096 -10.43 -39.51 -1.85
CA ALA A 1096 -11.61 -38.66 -1.88
C ALA A 1096 -12.51 -38.93 -3.10
N LEU A 1097 -11.93 -39.10 -4.29
CA LEU A 1097 -12.65 -39.36 -5.53
C LEU A 1097 -13.22 -40.79 -5.58
N CYS A 1098 -12.53 -41.78 -5.03
CA CYS A 1098 -13.03 -43.14 -4.85
C CYS A 1098 -14.25 -43.18 -3.91
N ASN A 1099 -14.20 -42.41 -2.81
CA ASN A 1099 -15.35 -42.24 -1.92
C ASN A 1099 -16.52 -41.54 -2.65
N ALA A 1100 -16.25 -40.52 -3.46
CA ALA A 1100 -17.27 -39.84 -4.27
C ALA A 1100 -17.87 -40.73 -5.37
N ALA A 1101 -17.07 -41.65 -5.94
CA ALA A 1101 -17.51 -42.66 -6.90
C ALA A 1101 -18.23 -43.86 -6.25
N GLY A 1102 -18.31 -43.93 -4.91
CA GLY A 1102 -18.96 -45.02 -4.19
C GLY A 1102 -18.17 -46.34 -4.20
N HIS A 1103 -16.84 -46.29 -4.35
CA HIS A 1103 -15.99 -47.49 -4.31
C HIS A 1103 -16.06 -48.18 -2.95
N VAL A 1104 -16.04 -49.52 -2.95
CA VAL A 1104 -16.02 -50.35 -1.74
C VAL A 1104 -15.03 -51.48 -1.95
N GLY A 1105 -13.95 -51.47 -1.17
CA GLY A 1105 -12.83 -52.41 -1.27
C GLY A 1105 -11.50 -51.72 -0.93
N PRO A 1106 -10.36 -52.41 -1.10
CA PRO A 1106 -9.04 -51.80 -1.06
C PRO A 1106 -8.90 -50.61 -2.02
N LEU A 1107 -8.15 -49.58 -1.61
CA LEU A 1107 -8.03 -48.33 -2.36
C LEU A 1107 -7.33 -48.50 -3.73
N HIS A 1108 -6.45 -49.49 -3.86
CA HIS A 1108 -5.72 -49.78 -5.11
C HIS A 1108 -6.54 -50.54 -6.16
N GLU A 1109 -7.77 -50.96 -5.85
CA GLU A 1109 -8.73 -51.54 -6.81
C GLU A 1109 -9.68 -50.48 -7.41
N CYS A 1110 -9.57 -49.23 -6.95
CA CYS A 1110 -10.45 -48.16 -7.36
C CYS A 1110 -10.15 -47.68 -8.78
N ASP A 1111 -11.19 -47.71 -9.62
CA ASP A 1111 -11.24 -47.00 -10.89
C ASP A 1111 -12.42 -46.02 -10.84
N ILE A 1112 -12.13 -44.73 -10.98
CA ILE A 1112 -13.12 -43.64 -10.97
C ILE A 1112 -13.78 -43.40 -12.35
N TYR A 1113 -13.33 -44.09 -13.40
CA TYR A 1113 -13.83 -43.95 -14.77
C TYR A 1113 -15.38 -44.00 -14.83
N ARG A 1114 -15.96 -43.09 -15.63
CA ARG A 1114 -17.42 -42.82 -15.74
C ARG A 1114 -18.12 -42.24 -14.49
N SER A 1115 -17.47 -42.05 -13.34
CA SER A 1115 -18.10 -41.35 -12.19
C SER A 1115 -18.24 -39.85 -12.45
N LYS A 1116 -19.49 -39.37 -12.50
CA LYS A 1116 -19.80 -37.93 -12.66
C LYS A 1116 -19.65 -37.17 -11.34
N GLU A 1117 -19.78 -37.87 -10.23
CA GLU A 1117 -19.67 -37.36 -8.86
C GLU A 1117 -18.20 -37.01 -8.54
N ALA A 1118 -17.28 -37.94 -8.84
CA ALA A 1118 -15.85 -37.69 -8.77
C ALA A 1118 -15.43 -36.59 -9.76
N GLY A 1119 -15.89 -36.64 -11.02
CA GLY A 1119 -15.61 -35.60 -12.01
C GLY A 1119 -16.09 -34.21 -11.60
N LYS A 1120 -17.30 -34.09 -11.03
CA LYS A 1120 -17.81 -32.82 -10.51
C LYS A 1120 -16.93 -32.28 -9.37
N LEU A 1121 -16.58 -33.12 -8.40
CA LEU A 1121 -15.73 -32.74 -7.26
C LEU A 1121 -14.37 -32.23 -7.75
N LEU A 1122 -13.73 -32.97 -8.65
CA LEU A 1122 -12.44 -32.62 -9.24
C LEU A 1122 -12.52 -31.31 -10.06
N GLY A 1123 -13.54 -31.17 -10.91
CA GLY A 1123 -13.75 -29.97 -11.73
C GLY A 1123 -14.03 -28.71 -10.91
N ASP A 1124 -14.86 -28.79 -9.87
CA ASP A 1124 -15.17 -27.65 -9.00
C ASP A 1124 -13.97 -27.18 -8.17
N VAL A 1125 -13.03 -28.09 -7.87
CA VAL A 1125 -11.75 -27.80 -7.22
C VAL A 1125 -10.78 -27.12 -8.19
N MET A 1126 -10.68 -27.60 -9.43
CA MET A 1126 -9.80 -27.00 -10.45
C MET A 1126 -10.20 -25.57 -10.82
N LYS A 1127 -11.50 -25.25 -10.90
CA LYS A 1127 -12.01 -23.90 -11.24
C LYS A 1127 -11.51 -22.78 -10.32
N VAL A 1128 -11.11 -23.11 -9.09
CA VAL A 1128 -10.59 -22.13 -8.11
C VAL A 1128 -9.21 -21.60 -8.52
N GLY A 1129 -8.40 -22.41 -9.21
CA GLY A 1129 -7.00 -22.09 -9.50
C GLY A 1129 -6.23 -21.68 -8.24
N PHE A 1130 -5.47 -20.59 -8.35
CA PHE A 1130 -4.70 -19.99 -7.25
C PHE A 1130 -5.46 -18.86 -6.52
N SER A 1131 -6.78 -18.70 -6.73
CA SER A 1131 -7.57 -17.63 -6.09
C SER A 1131 -7.73 -17.76 -4.57
N LYS A 1132 -7.50 -18.97 -4.01
CA LYS A 1132 -7.59 -19.30 -2.58
C LYS A 1132 -6.27 -19.91 -2.06
N PRO A 1133 -5.97 -19.79 -0.75
CA PRO A 1133 -4.91 -20.56 -0.11
C PRO A 1133 -5.14 -22.06 -0.29
N TRP A 1134 -4.08 -22.82 -0.60
CA TRP A 1134 -4.18 -24.27 -0.85
C TRP A 1134 -4.83 -25.09 0.28
N PRO A 1135 -4.77 -24.74 1.59
CA PRO A 1135 -5.46 -25.50 2.64
C PRO A 1135 -6.99 -25.47 2.50
N GLU A 1136 -7.57 -24.37 1.97
CA GLU A 1136 -9.00 -24.33 1.65
C GLU A 1136 -9.33 -25.26 0.49
N THR A 1137 -8.52 -25.23 -0.57
CA THR A 1137 -8.69 -26.07 -1.76
C THR A 1137 -8.47 -27.56 -1.44
N MET A 1138 -7.57 -27.88 -0.50
CA MET A 1138 -7.38 -29.23 0.07
C MET A 1138 -8.63 -29.69 0.83
N ALA A 1139 -9.26 -28.78 1.58
CA ALA A 1139 -10.49 -29.07 2.31
C ALA A 1139 -11.70 -29.24 1.38
N MET A 1140 -11.75 -28.54 0.24
CA MET A 1140 -12.80 -28.72 -0.77
C MET A 1140 -12.84 -30.14 -1.35
N ILE A 1141 -11.69 -30.79 -1.58
CA ILE A 1141 -11.62 -32.16 -2.10
C ILE A 1141 -11.57 -33.23 -1.01
N THR A 1142 -10.75 -33.07 0.04
CA THR A 1142 -10.54 -34.13 1.06
C THR A 1142 -11.36 -33.98 2.34
N GLY A 1143 -12.07 -32.86 2.51
CA GLY A 1143 -12.72 -32.48 3.77
C GLY A 1143 -11.76 -32.05 4.89
N LYS A 1144 -10.45 -31.94 4.63
CA LYS A 1144 -9.41 -31.59 5.61
C LYS A 1144 -8.40 -30.59 5.01
N PRO A 1145 -7.83 -29.64 5.79
CA PRO A 1145 -6.93 -28.62 5.25
C PRO A 1145 -5.43 -29.02 5.25
N ILE A 1146 -5.10 -30.32 5.28
CA ILE A 1146 -3.72 -30.79 5.52
C ILE A 1146 -3.23 -31.79 4.46
N MET A 1147 -1.92 -31.76 4.20
CA MET A 1147 -1.21 -32.85 3.52
C MET A 1147 -1.03 -34.02 4.50
N SER A 1148 -1.11 -35.27 4.02
CA SER A 1148 -0.90 -36.46 4.85
C SER A 1148 -0.58 -37.69 4.01
N ALA A 1149 0.48 -38.41 4.41
CA ALA A 1149 0.92 -39.65 3.78
C ALA A 1149 -0.03 -40.85 3.99
N LYS A 1150 -1.05 -40.74 4.86
CA LYS A 1150 -1.87 -41.88 5.30
C LYS A 1150 -2.58 -42.64 4.18
N PRO A 1151 -3.22 -42.00 3.18
CA PRO A 1151 -3.88 -42.75 2.10
C PRO A 1151 -2.91 -43.48 1.16
N LEU A 1152 -1.66 -42.99 1.05
CA LEU A 1152 -0.58 -43.68 0.34
C LEU A 1152 -0.16 -44.94 1.13
N VAL A 1153 0.07 -44.81 2.44
CA VAL A 1153 0.40 -45.95 3.31
C VAL A 1153 -0.73 -46.98 3.35
N GLU A 1154 -1.99 -46.54 3.25
CA GLU A 1154 -3.18 -47.38 3.12
C GLU A 1154 -3.24 -48.12 1.77
N TYR A 1155 -3.01 -47.42 0.65
CA TYR A 1155 -2.95 -47.99 -0.71
C TYR A 1155 -1.97 -49.16 -0.79
N PHE A 1156 -0.74 -48.96 -0.30
CA PHE A 1156 0.35 -49.95 -0.37
C PHE A 1156 0.36 -50.97 0.77
N LYS A 1157 -0.57 -50.90 1.74
CA LYS A 1157 -0.54 -51.74 2.95
C LYS A 1157 -0.32 -53.25 2.70
N PRO A 1158 -0.94 -53.91 1.69
CA PRO A 1158 -0.69 -55.33 1.43
C PRO A 1158 0.74 -55.61 0.96
N LEU A 1159 1.32 -54.71 0.15
CA LEU A 1159 2.71 -54.81 -0.28
C LEU A 1159 3.68 -54.58 0.89
N THR A 1160 3.38 -53.64 1.79
CA THR A 1160 4.16 -53.43 3.02
C THR A 1160 4.24 -54.71 3.85
N ASP A 1161 3.10 -55.37 4.09
CA ASP A 1161 3.03 -56.59 4.89
C ASP A 1161 3.77 -57.76 4.21
N TRP A 1162 3.63 -57.89 2.88
CA TRP A 1162 4.33 -58.90 2.09
C TRP A 1162 5.86 -58.67 2.07
N LEU A 1163 6.29 -57.43 1.81
CA LEU A 1163 7.70 -57.04 1.84
C LEU A 1163 8.31 -57.28 3.22
N GLU A 1164 7.57 -57.01 4.30
CA GLU A 1164 8.07 -57.24 5.64
C GLU A 1164 8.28 -58.73 5.92
N ALA A 1165 7.32 -59.57 5.55
CA ALA A 1165 7.45 -61.02 5.65
C ALA A 1165 8.63 -61.56 4.82
N GLU A 1166 8.76 -61.17 3.55
CA GLU A 1166 9.81 -61.68 2.65
C GLU A 1166 11.21 -61.16 3.01
N ASN A 1167 11.35 -59.89 3.40
CA ASN A 1167 12.62 -59.35 3.90
C ASN A 1167 13.03 -60.02 5.22
N ASN A 1168 12.09 -60.29 6.14
CA ASN A 1168 12.39 -60.99 7.39
C ASN A 1168 12.79 -62.45 7.16
N LYS A 1169 12.09 -63.15 6.26
CA LYS A 1169 12.38 -64.53 5.83
C LYS A 1169 13.77 -64.68 5.21
N ASN A 1170 14.22 -63.70 4.42
CA ASN A 1170 15.56 -63.69 3.82
C ASN A 1170 16.66 -63.10 4.72
N GLY A 1171 16.30 -62.59 5.91
CA GLY A 1171 17.24 -61.99 6.86
C GLY A 1171 17.81 -60.64 6.42
N GLU A 1172 17.05 -59.85 5.66
CA GLU A 1172 17.54 -58.60 5.07
C GLU A 1172 17.76 -57.50 6.10
N VAL A 1173 18.89 -56.80 5.96
CA VAL A 1173 19.22 -55.62 6.75
C VAL A 1173 18.59 -54.40 6.08
N ARG A 1174 17.45 -53.93 6.59
CA ARG A 1174 16.81 -52.69 6.12
C ARG A 1174 17.76 -51.50 6.26
N GLY A 1175 17.74 -50.61 5.27
CA GLY A 1175 18.74 -49.54 5.16
C GLY A 1175 20.14 -50.04 4.76
N TRP A 1176 21.14 -49.19 4.92
CA TRP A 1176 22.51 -49.41 4.44
C TRP A 1176 23.54 -49.02 5.52
N PRO A 1177 23.65 -49.79 6.62
CA PRO A 1177 24.62 -49.49 7.69
C PRO A 1177 26.08 -49.55 7.23
N GLU A 1178 26.39 -50.28 6.15
CA GLU A 1178 27.69 -50.23 5.46
C GLU A 1178 27.66 -49.15 4.36
N TYR A 1179 27.37 -47.91 4.77
CA TYR A 1179 27.15 -46.76 3.87
C TYR A 1179 28.41 -46.32 3.11
N ASP A 1180 29.59 -46.60 3.67
CA ASP A 1180 30.90 -46.32 3.08
C ASP A 1180 31.28 -47.28 1.94
N TRP A 1181 30.55 -48.39 1.80
CA TRP A 1181 30.77 -49.38 0.74
C TRP A 1181 30.58 -48.79 -0.67
N LYS A 1182 31.50 -49.14 -1.58
CA LYS A 1182 31.50 -48.76 -2.99
C LYS A 1182 31.91 -49.98 -3.85
N PRO A 1183 31.46 -50.07 -5.11
CA PRO A 1183 31.95 -51.07 -6.06
C PRO A 1183 33.48 -51.05 -6.17
N GLN A 1184 34.10 -52.22 -6.30
CA GLN A 1184 35.56 -52.34 -6.35
C GLN A 1184 36.09 -52.04 -7.76
N ASN A 1185 36.89 -50.97 -7.90
CA ASN A 1185 37.62 -50.67 -9.12
C ASN A 1185 38.55 -51.83 -9.50
N LEU A 1186 38.47 -52.28 -10.76
CA LEU A 1186 39.38 -53.31 -11.33
C LEU A 1186 40.72 -52.71 -11.79
N ILE A 1187 41.23 -51.66 -11.11
CA ILE A 1187 42.51 -51.02 -11.41
C ILE A 1187 43.34 -50.89 -10.12
N GLU A 1188 44.19 -51.90 -9.95
CA GLU A 1188 45.43 -52.02 -9.15
C GLU A 1188 45.53 -51.51 -7.69
N SER A 1189 46.44 -52.15 -6.97
CA SER A 1189 46.58 -52.07 -5.50
C SER A 1189 47.21 -50.77 -4.99
N SER A 1190 46.60 -50.18 -3.96
CA SER A 1190 47.35 -49.38 -2.97
C SER A 1190 47.78 -50.25 -1.78
N PRO A 1191 48.96 -50.03 -1.16
CA PRO A 1191 49.46 -50.89 -0.09
C PRO A 1191 48.69 -50.73 1.23
N LYS A 1192 48.39 -51.83 1.91
CA LYS A 1192 47.87 -51.82 3.30
C LYS A 1192 48.93 -51.26 4.24
N GLY A 1193 48.56 -50.29 5.09
CA GLY A 1193 49.44 -49.80 6.17
C GLY A 1193 49.25 -48.35 6.58
N LYS A 1194 48.48 -47.56 5.84
CA LYS A 1194 48.21 -46.14 6.15
C LYS A 1194 46.78 -45.91 6.63
N VAL A 1195 46.62 -44.93 7.51
CA VAL A 1195 45.37 -44.37 8.01
C VAL A 1195 45.25 -42.91 7.59
N ASP A 1196 44.04 -42.44 7.36
CA ASP A 1196 43.76 -41.03 7.12
C ASP A 1196 43.66 -40.28 8.46
N PHE A 1197 44.43 -39.21 8.59
CA PHE A 1197 44.38 -38.29 9.72
C PHE A 1197 44.39 -36.86 9.19
N LEU A 1198 43.26 -36.15 9.32
CA LEU A 1198 43.06 -34.79 8.79
C LEU A 1198 43.34 -34.64 7.28
N GLY A 1199 43.00 -35.64 6.46
CA GLY A 1199 43.25 -35.65 5.02
C GLY A 1199 44.68 -36.03 4.64
N MET A 1200 45.51 -36.43 5.61
CA MET A 1200 46.88 -36.90 5.38
C MET A 1200 46.97 -38.41 5.58
N SER A 1201 47.46 -39.11 4.55
CA SER A 1201 47.69 -40.55 4.58
C SER A 1201 49.01 -40.87 5.30
N LEU A 1202 48.92 -41.14 6.60
CA LEU A 1202 50.03 -41.38 7.53
C LEU A 1202 50.06 -42.86 7.98
N ASP A 1203 51.19 -43.31 8.53
CA ASP A 1203 51.21 -44.58 9.27
C ASP A 1203 50.58 -44.43 10.67
N SER A 1204 50.33 -45.56 11.34
CA SER A 1204 49.66 -45.59 12.65
C SER A 1204 50.46 -44.93 13.78
N ALA A 1205 51.79 -44.83 13.69
CA ALA A 1205 52.60 -44.12 14.67
C ALA A 1205 52.54 -42.59 14.44
N GLY A 1206 52.57 -42.16 13.17
CA GLY A 1206 52.35 -40.78 12.77
C GLY A 1206 50.97 -40.25 13.18
N ALA A 1207 49.91 -41.03 12.98
CA ALA A 1207 48.55 -40.66 13.41
C ALA A 1207 48.44 -40.54 14.95
N ALA A 1208 49.03 -41.47 15.71
CA ALA A 1208 49.07 -41.39 17.18
C ALA A 1208 49.85 -40.16 17.67
N ALA A 1209 51.00 -39.85 17.07
CA ALA A 1209 51.76 -38.64 17.37
C ALA A 1209 50.95 -37.36 17.05
N GLY A 1210 50.23 -37.34 15.92
CA GLY A 1210 49.33 -36.25 15.55
C GLY A 1210 48.22 -36.01 16.57
N GLN A 1211 47.60 -37.07 17.10
CA GLN A 1211 46.60 -36.96 18.16
C GLN A 1211 47.15 -36.31 19.44
N TRP A 1212 48.36 -36.69 19.87
CA TRP A 1212 49.01 -36.06 21.04
C TRP A 1212 49.38 -34.59 20.78
N VAL A 1213 49.83 -34.23 19.58
CA VAL A 1213 50.10 -32.83 19.21
C VAL A 1213 48.82 -31.98 19.22
N LEU A 1214 47.72 -32.48 18.67
CA LEU A 1214 46.42 -31.79 18.72
C LEU A 1214 45.88 -31.65 20.15
N LEU A 1215 46.04 -32.67 20.99
CA LEU A 1215 45.66 -32.61 22.40
C LEU A 1215 46.43 -31.52 23.14
N VAL A 1216 47.76 -31.44 22.93
CA VAL A 1216 48.61 -30.39 23.52
C VAL A 1216 48.23 -29.00 23.00
N LEU A 1217 48.00 -28.84 21.70
CA LEU A 1217 47.55 -27.57 21.11
C LEU A 1217 46.19 -27.14 21.66
N GLY A 1218 45.22 -28.06 21.80
CA GLY A 1218 43.92 -27.81 22.39
C GLY A 1218 43.99 -27.39 23.86
N LEU A 1219 44.85 -28.04 24.65
CA LEU A 1219 45.11 -27.66 26.04
C LEU A 1219 45.79 -26.28 26.17
N VAL A 1220 46.74 -25.97 25.28
CA VAL A 1220 47.36 -24.63 25.21
C VAL A 1220 46.33 -23.57 24.84
N LEU A 1221 45.45 -23.83 23.87
CA LEU A 1221 44.37 -22.91 23.48
C LEU A 1221 43.37 -22.68 24.63
N LEU A 1222 42.99 -23.75 25.33
CA LEU A 1222 42.11 -23.70 26.50
C LEU A 1222 42.72 -22.84 27.62
N VAL A 1223 44.00 -23.06 27.94
CA VAL A 1223 44.73 -22.24 28.93
C VAL A 1223 44.86 -20.79 28.49
N ALA A 1224 45.15 -20.52 27.21
CA ALA A 1224 45.19 -19.16 26.67
C ALA A 1224 43.83 -18.45 26.78
N THR A 1225 42.72 -19.16 26.48
CA THR A 1225 41.35 -18.65 26.60
C THR A 1225 40.96 -18.38 28.05
N ILE A 1226 41.34 -19.26 28.98
CA ILE A 1226 41.16 -19.04 30.43
C ILE A 1226 41.97 -17.84 30.91
N LEU A 1227 43.22 -17.67 30.44
CA LEU A 1227 44.06 -16.51 30.78
C LEU A 1227 43.53 -15.19 30.19
N LEU A 1228 42.95 -15.21 28.98
CA LEU A 1228 42.25 -14.07 28.39
C LEU A 1228 41.00 -13.72 29.17
N GLY A 1229 40.15 -14.70 29.50
CA GLY A 1229 38.97 -14.53 30.35
C GLY A 1229 39.32 -14.00 31.75
N TYR A 1230 40.41 -14.48 32.34
CA TYR A 1230 40.93 -13.97 33.60
C TYR A 1230 41.46 -12.52 33.48
N LYS A 1231 42.21 -12.19 32.42
CA LYS A 1231 42.65 -10.81 32.14
C LYS A 1231 41.46 -9.86 31.96
N PHE A 1232 40.44 -10.26 31.21
CA PHE A 1232 39.20 -9.49 31.00
C PHE A 1232 38.45 -9.27 32.32
N LYS A 1233 38.26 -10.34 33.12
CA LYS A 1233 37.61 -10.29 34.44
C LYS A 1233 38.41 -9.47 35.48
N LYS A 1234 39.74 -9.42 35.35
CA LYS A 1234 40.65 -8.61 36.19
C LYS A 1234 40.69 -7.14 35.77
N SER A 1235 40.63 -6.86 34.46
CA SER A 1235 40.48 -5.50 33.91
C SER A 1235 39.18 -4.85 34.41
N LYS A 1236 38.08 -5.60 34.49
CA LYS A 1236 36.78 -5.12 34.98
C LYS A 1236 36.64 -5.04 36.52
N ARG A 1237 37.75 -5.10 37.28
CA ARG A 1237 37.76 -5.00 38.76
C ARG A 1237 38.89 -4.13 39.32
N ARG A 1238 38.93 -2.84 38.95
CA ARG A 1238 39.46 -1.78 39.82
C ARG A 1238 38.78 -0.44 39.52
N ASN A 1239 38.15 0.12 40.57
CA ASN A 1239 37.57 1.46 40.74
C ASN A 1239 36.02 1.54 40.82
N LEU A 1240 35.53 1.39 42.06
CA LEU A 1240 34.47 2.24 42.62
C LEU A 1240 35.20 3.47 43.25
N SER A 1241 34.59 4.61 43.60
CA SER A 1241 33.17 4.94 43.86
C SER A 1241 32.95 6.46 43.75
N SER A 1242 31.74 6.93 43.43
CA SER A 1242 30.96 7.83 44.32
C SER A 1242 29.55 8.18 43.78
N SER A 1243 28.57 8.12 44.70
CA SER A 1243 27.25 8.81 44.71
C SER A 1243 26.18 8.60 43.60
N LYS A 1244 25.07 7.98 44.05
CA LYS A 1244 23.64 8.18 43.67
C LYS A 1244 23.19 7.81 42.24
N LEU A 1245 22.27 6.86 41.98
CA LEU A 1245 21.27 6.11 42.79
C LEU A 1245 20.02 6.92 43.19
N GLU A 1246 18.94 6.80 42.40
CA GLU A 1246 17.58 6.43 42.88
C GLU A 1246 16.69 5.88 41.75
N LEU A 1247 15.55 5.31 42.12
CA LEU A 1247 14.66 4.45 41.31
C LEU A 1247 13.55 5.29 40.61
N LYS A 1248 12.78 4.78 39.63
CA LYS A 1248 12.26 3.41 39.52
C LYS A 1248 11.90 3.02 38.08
#